data_AF-A0A4Y7NA92-F1
#
_entry.id   AF-A0A4Y7NA92-F1
#
_cell.length_a   1.000
_cell.length_b   1.000
_cell.length_c   1.000
_cell.angle_alpha   90.00
_cell.angle_beta   90.00
_cell.angle_gamma   90.00
#
_symmetry.space_group_name_H-M   'P 1'
#
loop_
_entity.id
_entity.type
_entity.pdbx_description
1 polymer ?
#
loop_
_entity_poly.entity_id
_entity_poly.type
_entity_poly.pdbx_seq_one_letter_code
_entity_poly.pdbx_strand_id
1 'polypeptide(L)'
;MGSAEVDKHTPPSGDGAGKDVLTGLSNGMDRHKSKDKDHHSHKHKHKDKDREKCKDKNREKHKDKHKDKHRDKDKHKEKSKDKEKKHDKEDRKHGREERKSKEDKKLDKEEKKKEKGKNKDKVEKVSCVEVKNEPMSEEDDTPVASRSFSQTSQDSEDDDQPLAFRKKVKVEVKAEKPVKRKAEDMSVDDDDYAASKKKNKKVEEKKEKADKKQTNGASPTKRVKKEKKEEEETWKWWEEEKHEDGVKWKSLEHKGPVFAADYEPLPANVKFKYNGKEMKLSTAAEEVGSFYAAMLDHDYVTKDVFNKNFFKDWRKFMTHSEKEIITDLKKCDFTDMLTYFKAKSEERKNRTKEEKQQLKLENEEIVKEYGWCIIDGHKQRIGNFKIEPPGLFRGRGDHPKMGMVKRRVMPEDVIINCSKGTAPKPPAGHKWKEVRHDNTVTWLASWTENVQGQVKYIMLNSASRLKGEKDWQKYEIARQLKDSVEKIRETYKEDWKSKEMKIRQRSVALYFIDKLALRAGNEKDEDQADTVGACSLRVEHISLHEQKNGKQCVVVFDFLGKDSIRYYNEVPVEKRVFKNLQIFMENKKPGDDLFDRLNTTIMNKHLNDLMEGLTAKVFRTFNASNTLQEQLDSLTDPNSSVTEKILAYNRANRAVAILCNHQRAVPKTFAKSMENLQKKIDTKREAIQEAEKSYKDLKKEAKKAGSAAAKIAAGKKEKQLEKLKEQLMKLEVQATDREENKEIALGTSKLNYLDPRISVAWCKKNDVPIEKIYNKTQRDKFQWAIDMAGPEFVF
;
A
#
# COMPACT_ATOMS: atom_id res chain seq x y z
N MET A 1 18.95 -70.30 19.25
CA MET A 1 19.44 -70.12 20.61
C MET A 1 19.15 -68.68 21.00
N GLY A 2 18.32 -68.35 21.99
CA GLY A 2 17.41 -69.18 22.79
C GLY A 2 17.21 -68.59 24.19
N SER A 3 15.95 -68.30 24.58
CA SER A 3 15.54 -67.82 25.92
C SER A 3 16.03 -66.41 26.33
N ALA A 4 15.39 -65.66 27.23
CA ALA A 4 14.00 -65.67 27.74
C ALA A 4 13.70 -64.32 28.47
N GLU A 5 12.47 -64.20 28.98
CA GLU A 5 11.95 -63.18 29.89
C GLU A 5 12.55 -63.32 31.33
N VAL A 6 12.30 -62.52 32.38
CA VAL A 6 11.06 -61.84 32.86
C VAL A 6 11.32 -60.47 33.53
N ASP A 7 10.24 -59.70 33.58
CA ASP A 7 9.94 -58.38 34.16
C ASP A 7 10.22 -58.15 35.68
N LYS A 8 10.34 -56.85 36.06
CA LYS A 8 10.08 -56.17 37.37
C LYS A 8 11.05 -56.13 38.58
N HIS A 9 11.01 -54.94 39.21
CA HIS A 9 11.26 -54.52 40.62
C HIS A 9 12.63 -53.89 41.05
N THR A 10 12.51 -52.94 41.99
CA THR A 10 13.47 -52.03 42.67
C THR A 10 13.08 -51.91 44.16
N PRO A 11 13.81 -51.23 45.10
CA PRO A 11 15.16 -50.61 45.14
C PRO A 11 16.01 -51.30 46.28
N PRO A 12 16.73 -50.69 47.27
CA PRO A 12 17.48 -49.41 47.43
C PRO A 12 18.92 -49.53 48.06
N SER A 13 19.64 -48.39 48.19
CA SER A 13 20.79 -48.12 49.11
C SER A 13 22.09 -48.96 48.90
N GLY A 14 23.27 -48.67 49.48
CA GLY A 14 23.87 -47.52 50.23
C GLY A 14 25.31 -47.26 49.70
N ASP A 15 26.27 -46.55 50.30
CA ASP A 15 26.50 -45.97 51.64
C ASP A 15 27.52 -44.80 51.58
N GLY A 16 27.67 -44.03 52.67
CA GLY A 16 28.77 -43.05 52.83
C GLY A 16 28.63 -42.11 54.04
N ALA A 17 29.42 -42.34 55.11
CA ALA A 17 29.31 -41.62 56.39
C ALA A 17 30.20 -40.34 56.49
N GLY A 18 29.97 -39.53 57.53
CA GLY A 18 30.82 -38.37 57.91
C GLY A 18 31.01 -38.25 59.44
N LYS A 19 31.86 -37.32 59.92
CA LYS A 19 32.13 -37.08 61.36
C LYS A 19 32.87 -35.76 61.70
N ASP A 20 32.63 -35.27 62.94
CA ASP A 20 33.42 -34.54 63.97
C ASP A 20 34.52 -33.47 63.64
N VAL A 21 34.83 -32.41 64.44
CA VAL A 21 34.08 -31.48 65.34
C VAL A 21 34.96 -30.27 65.86
N LEU A 22 34.37 -29.08 66.15
CA LEU A 22 34.88 -27.90 66.97
C LEU A 22 36.15 -27.11 66.47
N THR A 23 36.43 -25.80 66.74
CA THR A 23 35.89 -24.66 67.57
C THR A 23 36.30 -23.30 66.90
N GLY A 24 36.12 -22.03 67.37
CA GLY A 24 35.50 -21.35 68.53
C GLY A 24 36.02 -19.89 68.80
N LEU A 25 35.24 -19.02 69.50
CA LEU A 25 35.59 -17.67 70.10
C LEU A 25 35.86 -16.45 69.15
N SER A 26 35.54 -15.16 69.45
CA SER A 26 34.81 -14.46 70.56
C SER A 26 34.31 -13.00 70.25
N ASN A 27 33.34 -12.49 71.06
CA ASN A 27 32.94 -11.10 71.44
C ASN A 27 32.37 -10.03 70.43
N GLY A 28 31.46 -9.10 70.87
CA GLY A 28 30.89 -8.04 69.99
C GLY A 28 29.97 -6.85 70.49
N MET A 29 29.12 -6.95 71.54
CA MET A 29 28.32 -5.86 72.20
C MET A 29 27.07 -5.15 71.54
N ASP A 30 26.04 -4.92 72.39
CA ASP A 30 25.00 -3.84 72.50
C ASP A 30 23.95 -3.47 71.40
N ARG A 31 22.78 -2.81 71.70
CA ARG A 31 21.71 -3.03 72.73
C ARG A 31 20.42 -2.17 72.50
N HIS A 32 19.25 -2.72 72.87
CA HIS A 32 17.99 -2.10 73.37
C HIS A 32 17.02 -1.13 72.60
N LYS A 33 15.76 -1.61 72.45
CA LYS A 33 14.44 -1.14 72.99
C LYS A 33 13.86 0.30 72.81
N SER A 34 12.51 0.31 72.81
CA SER A 34 11.52 1.41 73.01
C SER A 34 11.21 2.28 71.78
N LYS A 35 9.97 2.68 71.40
CA LYS A 35 8.62 2.92 71.99
C LYS A 35 8.33 4.32 72.58
N ASP A 36 7.21 4.87 72.09
CA ASP A 36 6.30 5.92 72.60
C ASP A 36 6.68 7.43 72.52
N LYS A 37 5.85 8.15 71.73
CA LYS A 37 5.21 9.47 71.96
C LYS A 37 5.99 10.80 71.91
N ASP A 38 5.64 11.54 70.84
CA ASP A 38 5.23 12.96 70.85
C ASP A 38 6.29 14.04 71.19
N HIS A 39 6.08 15.34 70.92
CA HIS A 39 4.97 16.08 70.29
C HIS A 39 5.57 17.16 69.35
N HIS A 40 4.90 17.89 68.46
CA HIS A 40 3.47 18.14 68.21
C HIS A 40 3.25 17.98 66.65
N SER A 41 2.32 18.56 65.87
CA SER A 41 1.35 19.64 66.06
C SER A 41 0.08 19.54 65.19
N HIS A 42 -0.74 20.59 65.25
CA HIS A 42 -2.05 20.71 64.62
C HIS A 42 -2.10 21.99 63.73
N LYS A 43 -3.08 22.21 62.84
CA LYS A 43 -4.53 21.89 62.96
C LYS A 43 -5.27 21.98 61.61
N HIS A 44 -6.23 21.08 61.38
CA HIS A 44 -7.28 21.27 60.37
C HIS A 44 -8.29 22.36 60.79
N LYS A 45 -8.97 22.99 59.81
CA LYS A 45 -10.45 23.12 59.83
C LYS A 45 -11.05 23.54 58.48
N HIS A 46 -12.11 22.84 58.07
CA HIS A 46 -13.13 23.36 57.14
C HIS A 46 -14.12 24.25 57.89
N LYS A 47 -14.79 25.17 57.16
CA LYS A 47 -16.19 25.54 57.40
C LYS A 47 -16.81 26.23 56.18
N ASP A 48 -18.05 25.87 55.86
CA ASP A 48 -18.86 26.47 54.80
C ASP A 48 -19.82 27.57 55.34
N LYS A 49 -20.59 28.17 54.41
CA LYS A 49 -21.85 28.95 54.61
C LYS A 49 -21.70 30.41 55.09
N ASP A 50 -22.56 31.37 54.70
CA ASP A 50 -23.75 31.29 53.83
C ASP A 50 -24.16 32.65 53.17
N ARG A 51 -24.98 32.55 52.11
CA ARG A 51 -26.05 33.44 51.60
C ARG A 51 -25.87 34.97 51.30
N GLU A 52 -26.34 35.29 50.08
CA GLU A 52 -27.24 36.41 49.70
C GLU A 52 -26.84 37.90 49.87
N LYS A 53 -26.75 38.60 48.71
CA LYS A 53 -27.85 39.52 48.30
C LYS A 53 -27.85 39.86 46.80
N CYS A 54 -29.04 39.96 46.23
CA CYS A 54 -29.29 40.63 44.94
C CYS A 54 -29.96 41.99 45.18
N LYS A 55 -29.53 43.02 44.43
CA LYS A 55 -30.32 44.17 43.90
C LYS A 55 -29.36 45.02 43.04
N ASP A 56 -29.57 45.32 41.75
CA ASP A 56 -30.76 45.69 40.96
C ASP A 56 -31.15 47.18 41.08
N LYS A 57 -31.49 47.81 39.92
CA LYS A 57 -31.98 49.19 39.68
C LYS A 57 -30.99 50.35 39.93
N ASN A 58 -31.03 51.48 39.19
CA ASN A 58 -31.61 51.84 37.87
C ASN A 58 -30.97 53.19 37.38
N ARG A 59 -30.91 53.55 36.08
CA ARG A 59 -31.88 54.42 35.31
C ARG A 59 -32.06 55.82 35.96
N GLU A 60 -32.02 56.95 35.25
CA GLU A 60 -32.93 57.37 34.15
C GLU A 60 -32.31 58.49 33.26
N LYS A 61 -32.40 58.40 31.91
CA LYS A 61 -33.27 59.19 30.98
C LYS A 61 -32.74 60.61 30.62
N HIS A 62 -33.15 61.30 29.53
CA HIS A 62 -34.24 61.14 28.54
C HIS A 62 -33.83 61.77 27.15
N LYS A 63 -34.66 62.13 26.14
CA LYS A 63 -36.13 62.22 26.04
C LYS A 63 -36.83 61.68 24.76
N ASP A 64 -37.07 62.55 23.79
CA ASP A 64 -38.10 62.52 22.72
C ASP A 64 -37.39 62.47 21.34
N LYS A 65 -37.95 62.10 20.16
CA LYS A 65 -39.25 61.60 19.59
C LYS A 65 -38.95 61.19 18.11
N HIS A 66 -39.78 60.60 17.23
CA HIS A 66 -41.17 60.08 17.12
C HIS A 66 -41.17 59.09 15.89
N LYS A 67 -42.23 58.50 15.29
CA LYS A 67 -43.71 58.44 15.46
C LYS A 67 -44.27 57.14 14.83
N ASP A 68 -45.41 56.67 15.32
CA ASP A 68 -46.67 56.25 14.65
C ASP A 68 -46.69 55.84 13.14
N LYS A 69 -47.45 54.82 12.68
CA LYS A 69 -48.47 53.90 13.28
C LYS A 69 -48.52 52.57 12.45
N HIS A 70 -48.68 51.36 13.01
CA HIS A 70 -49.92 50.63 13.42
C HIS A 70 -50.97 50.42 12.29
N ARG A 71 -51.71 49.30 12.12
CA ARG A 71 -51.87 47.94 12.74
C ARG A 71 -52.64 47.07 11.66
N ASP A 72 -53.10 45.80 11.72
CA ASP A 72 -53.57 44.88 12.80
C ASP A 72 -53.53 43.37 12.36
N LYS A 73 -54.52 42.51 12.69
CA LYS A 73 -54.25 41.23 13.39
C LYS A 73 -55.35 40.11 13.29
N ASP A 74 -55.02 38.90 13.78
CA ASP A 74 -55.87 37.76 14.26
C ASP A 74 -56.58 36.72 13.31
N LYS A 75 -56.21 35.44 13.51
CA LYS A 75 -57.03 34.20 13.78
C LYS A 75 -58.07 33.56 12.83
N HIS A 76 -57.77 32.29 12.48
CA HIS A 76 -58.57 31.04 12.62
C HIS A 76 -60.11 30.94 12.36
N LYS A 77 -60.45 30.08 11.37
CA LYS A 77 -61.30 28.86 11.47
C LYS A 77 -62.83 28.97 11.74
N GLU A 78 -63.67 28.76 10.71
CA GLU A 78 -64.66 27.65 10.67
C GLU A 78 -65.36 27.40 9.29
N LYS A 79 -66.35 26.48 9.24
CA LYS A 79 -67.11 26.04 8.04
C LYS A 79 -68.61 26.38 8.14
N SER A 80 -69.24 26.77 7.03
CA SER A 80 -70.61 26.33 6.62
C SER A 80 -70.96 26.86 5.20
N LYS A 81 -72.15 26.51 4.66
CA LYS A 81 -72.58 26.76 3.26
C LYS A 81 -73.93 27.46 3.16
N ASP A 82 -74.14 28.18 2.05
CA ASP A 82 -75.41 28.61 1.39
C ASP A 82 -75.01 29.37 0.09
N LYS A 83 -75.82 29.78 -0.91
CA LYS A 83 -77.15 29.47 -1.51
C LYS A 83 -77.19 30.30 -2.84
N GLU A 84 -77.92 30.02 -3.93
CA GLU A 84 -78.61 28.82 -4.48
C GLU A 84 -78.48 28.96 -6.04
N LYS A 85 -79.40 29.05 -7.03
CA LYS A 85 -80.74 28.55 -7.45
C LYS A 85 -80.83 28.80 -9.00
N LYS A 86 -81.58 28.12 -9.88
CA LYS A 86 -82.04 26.72 -10.08
C LYS A 86 -82.77 26.62 -11.45
N HIS A 87 -82.74 25.46 -12.12
CA HIS A 87 -83.81 24.78 -12.89
C HIS A 87 -83.14 23.68 -13.77
N ASP A 88 -83.35 22.36 -13.57
CA ASP A 88 -84.58 21.51 -13.74
C ASP A 88 -84.67 20.96 -15.18
N LYS A 89 -85.12 19.73 -15.49
CA LYS A 89 -85.71 18.57 -14.78
C LYS A 89 -85.67 17.36 -15.77
N GLU A 90 -85.87 16.07 -15.49
CA GLU A 90 -85.83 15.11 -14.36
C GLU A 90 -85.84 13.68 -15.04
N ASP A 91 -85.99 12.46 -14.49
CA ASP A 91 -86.30 11.92 -13.16
C ASP A 91 -85.80 10.44 -13.03
N ARG A 92 -85.09 10.07 -11.95
CA ARG A 92 -85.25 8.82 -11.13
C ARG A 92 -85.13 7.39 -11.79
N LYS A 93 -84.94 6.26 -11.07
CA LYS A 93 -84.69 5.96 -9.63
C LYS A 93 -83.89 4.65 -9.39
N HIS A 94 -83.56 4.41 -8.11
CA HIS A 94 -82.76 3.31 -7.50
C HIS A 94 -83.12 1.83 -7.84
N GLY A 95 -82.17 0.91 -7.56
CA GLY A 95 -82.53 -0.33 -6.84
C GLY A 95 -81.62 -1.59 -6.90
N ARG A 96 -80.67 -1.73 -5.95
CA ARG A 96 -80.39 -2.95 -5.11
C ARG A 96 -79.92 -4.30 -5.75
N GLU A 97 -79.09 -5.05 -4.97
CA GLU A 97 -78.77 -6.51 -5.10
C GLU A 97 -78.07 -7.02 -6.39
N GLU A 98 -77.65 -8.29 -6.53
CA GLU A 98 -76.75 -9.13 -5.70
C GLU A 98 -76.19 -10.29 -6.56
N ARG A 99 -74.92 -10.69 -6.34
CA ARG A 99 -74.33 -12.07 -6.38
C ARG A 99 -74.58 -13.08 -7.56
N LYS A 100 -73.70 -14.10 -7.58
CA LYS A 100 -73.79 -15.44 -8.26
C LYS A 100 -73.63 -15.43 -9.80
N SER A 101 -72.61 -16.07 -10.41
CA SER A 101 -72.23 -17.51 -10.53
C SER A 101 -72.73 -18.13 -11.87
N LYS A 102 -72.18 -19.19 -12.46
CA LYS A 102 -71.23 -20.25 -12.02
C LYS A 102 -70.69 -21.06 -13.24
N GLU A 103 -69.84 -22.05 -12.96
CA GLU A 103 -69.66 -23.33 -13.69
C GLU A 103 -69.08 -23.38 -15.13
N ASP A 104 -67.80 -23.77 -15.19
CA ASP A 104 -67.31 -25.06 -15.70
C ASP A 104 -67.91 -25.71 -16.97
N LYS A 105 -66.99 -26.16 -17.86
CA LYS A 105 -67.17 -27.39 -18.63
C LYS A 105 -65.99 -28.35 -18.44
N LYS A 106 -66.34 -29.60 -18.13
CA LYS A 106 -65.47 -30.80 -18.11
C LYS A 106 -65.53 -31.53 -19.47
N LEU A 107 -64.96 -32.74 -19.50
CA LEU A 107 -64.97 -33.77 -20.56
C LEU A 107 -63.76 -33.70 -21.53
N ASP A 108 -63.04 -34.80 -21.83
CA ASP A 108 -62.99 -36.08 -21.11
C ASP A 108 -61.72 -36.92 -21.39
N LYS A 109 -61.60 -38.03 -20.65
CA LYS A 109 -61.12 -39.40 -20.96
C LYS A 109 -60.72 -39.78 -22.43
N GLU A 110 -59.94 -40.85 -22.72
CA GLU A 110 -59.44 -41.96 -21.87
C GLU A 110 -58.16 -42.69 -22.40
N GLU A 111 -57.64 -43.60 -21.57
CA GLU A 111 -56.76 -44.77 -21.79
C GLU A 111 -56.37 -45.24 -23.23
N LYS A 112 -55.20 -45.87 -23.45
CA LYS A 112 -54.76 -47.21 -22.95
C LYS A 112 -53.21 -47.35 -22.91
N LYS A 113 -52.59 -47.91 -21.85
CA LYS A 113 -52.33 -49.36 -21.52
C LYS A 113 -51.44 -50.04 -22.58
N LYS A 114 -50.43 -50.89 -22.29
CA LYS A 114 -49.92 -51.62 -21.08
C LYS A 114 -48.52 -52.22 -21.45
N GLU A 115 -47.60 -52.75 -20.61
CA GLU A 115 -47.36 -52.81 -19.14
C GLU A 115 -45.90 -53.31 -18.86
N LYS A 116 -45.37 -53.15 -17.62
CA LYS A 116 -44.30 -53.95 -16.94
C LYS A 116 -42.87 -54.09 -17.53
N GLY A 117 -41.87 -53.77 -16.69
CA GLY A 117 -40.46 -54.22 -16.78
C GLY A 117 -39.70 -53.95 -15.46
N LYS A 118 -38.71 -54.78 -15.07
CA LYS A 118 -37.99 -54.66 -13.77
C LYS A 118 -36.51 -54.29 -13.93
N ASN A 119 -36.00 -53.63 -12.88
CA ASN A 119 -34.65 -53.75 -12.30
C ASN A 119 -33.39 -53.07 -12.93
N LYS A 120 -32.60 -52.53 -11.99
CA LYS A 120 -31.12 -52.38 -11.93
C LYS A 120 -30.38 -51.27 -12.70
N ASP A 121 -29.63 -50.51 -11.90
CA ASP A 121 -28.19 -50.19 -12.05
C ASP A 121 -27.65 -49.82 -13.45
N LYS A 122 -27.45 -48.52 -13.71
CA LYS A 122 -26.10 -47.93 -13.82
C LYS A 122 -26.09 -46.41 -13.97
N VAL A 123 -24.90 -45.84 -13.74
CA VAL A 123 -24.53 -44.44 -13.98
C VAL A 123 -24.09 -44.27 -15.43
N GLU A 124 -24.58 -43.26 -16.15
CA GLU A 124 -23.72 -42.32 -16.90
C GLU A 124 -24.43 -41.03 -17.37
N LYS A 125 -23.65 -40.11 -17.93
CA LYS A 125 -24.00 -38.72 -18.29
C LYS A 125 -24.88 -38.63 -19.54
N VAL A 126 -25.72 -37.59 -19.62
CA VAL A 126 -25.83 -36.78 -20.85
C VAL A 126 -26.02 -35.29 -20.52
N SER A 127 -25.65 -34.44 -21.48
CA SER A 127 -25.75 -32.98 -21.58
C SER A 127 -26.96 -32.25 -20.95
N CYS A 128 -26.72 -30.99 -20.56
CA CYS A 128 -27.66 -29.90 -20.78
C CYS A 128 -27.05 -28.87 -21.75
N VAL A 129 -27.90 -28.13 -22.46
CA VAL A 129 -27.56 -27.36 -23.67
C VAL A 129 -26.94 -25.99 -23.34
N GLU A 130 -26.12 -25.49 -24.26
CA GLU A 130 -25.49 -24.17 -24.20
C GLU A 130 -26.52 -23.03 -24.12
N VAL A 131 -26.27 -22.07 -23.22
CA VAL A 131 -26.85 -20.73 -23.28
C VAL A 131 -25.71 -19.76 -23.57
N LYS A 132 -25.81 -19.01 -24.68
CA LYS A 132 -24.83 -17.99 -25.04
C LYS A 132 -24.90 -16.82 -24.07
N ASN A 133 -23.88 -16.67 -23.22
CA ASN A 133 -23.61 -15.42 -22.52
C ASN A 133 -22.56 -14.62 -23.30
N GLU A 134 -22.91 -13.41 -23.71
CA GLU A 134 -21.95 -12.44 -24.26
C GLU A 134 -21.17 -11.77 -23.11
N PRO A 135 -19.82 -11.72 -23.15
CA PRO A 135 -19.02 -11.19 -22.05
C PRO A 135 -18.87 -9.67 -22.10
N MET A 136 -19.63 -8.94 -21.27
CA MET A 136 -19.39 -7.50 -21.05
C MET A 136 -18.18 -7.26 -20.14
N SER A 137 -17.00 -7.12 -20.76
CA SER A 137 -15.85 -6.33 -20.29
C SER A 137 -15.41 -6.49 -18.82
N GLU A 138 -14.75 -7.60 -18.48
CA GLU A 138 -14.13 -7.84 -17.15
C GLU A 138 -12.73 -7.17 -16.96
N GLU A 139 -12.33 -6.23 -17.84
CA GLU A 139 -10.94 -5.70 -17.94
C GLU A 139 -10.47 -4.82 -16.75
N ASP A 140 -11.29 -4.63 -15.71
CA ASP A 140 -11.17 -3.51 -14.75
C ASP A 140 -11.02 -3.94 -13.26
N ASP A 141 -11.03 -5.24 -12.94
CA ASP A 141 -11.06 -5.75 -11.55
C ASP A 141 -9.68 -6.14 -10.96
N THR A 142 -8.57 -5.60 -11.48
CA THR A 142 -7.23 -5.75 -10.85
C THR A 142 -6.43 -4.45 -10.75
N PRO A 143 -6.38 -3.80 -9.57
CA PRO A 143 -5.39 -2.75 -9.29
C PRO A 143 -3.97 -3.33 -9.36
N VAL A 144 -3.02 -2.59 -9.96
CA VAL A 144 -1.64 -3.06 -10.24
C VAL A 144 -0.93 -3.69 -9.02
N ALA A 145 -1.26 -3.26 -7.81
CA ALA A 145 -0.76 -3.80 -6.54
C ALA A 145 -1.29 -5.20 -6.14
N SER A 146 -2.11 -5.88 -6.96
CA SER A 146 -2.41 -7.32 -6.79
C SER A 146 -1.41 -8.24 -7.50
N ARG A 147 -0.44 -7.67 -8.25
CA ARG A 147 0.70 -8.44 -8.80
C ARG A 147 1.76 -8.66 -7.73
N SER A 148 2.34 -9.85 -7.73
CA SER A 148 3.40 -10.23 -6.80
C SER A 148 4.68 -9.44 -7.10
N PHE A 149 4.84 -8.25 -6.51
CA PHE A 149 6.15 -7.61 -6.39
C PHE A 149 7.00 -8.32 -5.31
N SER A 150 7.09 -9.65 -5.40
CA SER A 150 8.11 -10.46 -4.74
C SER A 150 9.40 -10.38 -5.57
N GLN A 151 9.91 -9.16 -5.73
CA GLN A 151 11.30 -8.96 -6.13
C GLN A 151 12.17 -9.57 -5.03
N THR A 152 13.11 -10.44 -5.41
CA THR A 152 13.96 -11.17 -4.47
C THR A 152 14.63 -10.20 -3.50
N SER A 153 14.58 -10.48 -2.20
CA SER A 153 15.00 -9.54 -1.15
C SER A 153 16.54 -9.44 -1.02
N GLN A 154 17.15 -8.81 -2.01
CA GLN A 154 18.51 -8.24 -2.05
C GLN A 154 18.48 -7.14 -3.14
N ASP A 155 19.10 -5.98 -2.87
CA ASP A 155 19.07 -4.75 -3.69
C ASP A 155 17.70 -4.05 -3.87
N SER A 156 17.08 -3.62 -2.76
CA SER A 156 16.13 -2.47 -2.77
C SER A 156 15.91 -1.76 -1.40
N GLU A 157 16.72 -1.98 -0.37
CA GLU A 157 16.56 -1.35 0.97
C GLU A 157 17.25 0.04 1.12
N ASP A 158 17.36 0.83 0.04
CA ASP A 158 18.08 2.14 0.07
C ASP A 158 17.37 3.30 -0.67
N ASP A 159 16.08 3.14 -1.00
CA ASP A 159 15.33 4.12 -1.83
C ASP A 159 14.67 5.28 -1.03
N ASP A 160 14.88 5.33 0.30
CA ASP A 160 14.38 6.36 1.24
C ASP A 160 15.53 7.12 1.97
N GLN A 161 16.66 7.34 1.26
CA GLN A 161 17.77 8.18 1.72
C GLN A 161 18.00 9.41 0.83
N PRO A 162 18.10 10.64 1.39
CA PRO A 162 18.32 11.84 0.59
C PRO A 162 19.74 11.90 0.00
N LEU A 163 19.84 12.34 -1.25
CA LEU A 163 21.01 12.29 -2.16
C LEU A 163 22.32 13.00 -1.70
N ALA A 164 22.41 13.48 -0.46
CA ALA A 164 23.57 14.24 0.04
C ALA A 164 24.77 13.38 0.47
N PHE A 165 24.61 12.05 0.67
CA PHE A 165 25.56 11.25 1.45
C PHE A 165 26.60 10.45 0.64
N ARG A 166 27.25 11.06 -0.36
CA ARG A 166 28.37 10.43 -1.12
C ARG A 166 29.64 11.30 -1.22
N LYS A 167 30.28 11.55 -0.07
CA LYS A 167 31.73 11.80 0.02
C LYS A 167 32.26 11.36 1.39
N LYS A 168 32.89 10.17 1.46
CA LYS A 168 33.75 9.79 2.59
C LYS A 168 35.21 9.97 2.16
N VAL A 169 35.96 10.71 2.97
CA VAL A 169 37.41 10.88 2.81
C VAL A 169 38.12 9.64 3.38
N LYS A 170 39.24 9.23 2.78
CA LYS A 170 40.11 8.19 3.35
C LYS A 170 40.73 8.71 4.66
N VAL A 171 40.75 7.87 5.69
CA VAL A 171 41.71 7.97 6.79
C VAL A 171 42.44 6.63 6.81
N GLU A 172 43.74 6.65 6.56
CA GLU A 172 44.61 5.48 6.69
C GLU A 172 45.42 5.62 7.99
N VAL A 173 45.37 4.60 8.84
CA VAL A 173 46.24 4.51 10.01
C VAL A 173 47.44 3.66 9.64
N LYS A 174 48.64 4.24 9.72
CA LYS A 174 49.92 3.54 9.70
C LYS A 174 50.68 3.81 10.99
N ALA A 175 51.47 2.83 11.42
CA ALA A 175 52.24 2.91 12.65
C ALA A 175 53.49 3.80 12.53
N GLU A 176 54.04 4.10 13.70
CA GLU A 176 55.28 4.81 14.05
C GLU A 176 56.53 4.39 13.23
N LYS A 177 57.66 5.12 13.09
CA LYS A 177 58.27 6.40 13.61
C LYS A 177 59.51 6.68 12.70
N PRO A 178 60.38 7.74 12.84
CA PRO A 178 60.31 8.99 13.62
C PRO A 178 60.70 10.31 12.88
N VAL A 179 60.07 11.43 13.28
CA VAL A 179 60.63 12.80 13.53
C VAL A 179 61.79 13.38 12.66
N LYS A 180 61.53 14.51 11.94
CA LYS A 180 62.26 15.82 12.09
C LYS A 180 61.69 17.01 11.26
N ARG A 181 61.10 17.99 11.99
CA ARG A 181 61.23 19.48 11.92
C ARG A 181 60.92 20.34 10.65
N LYS A 182 60.02 21.32 10.90
CA LYS A 182 60.07 22.79 10.59
C LYS A 182 59.44 23.40 9.30
N ALA A 183 59.01 24.68 9.48
CA ALA A 183 58.49 25.71 8.56
C ALA A 183 57.10 25.43 7.90
N GLU A 184 56.12 26.37 7.78
CA GLU A 184 56.09 27.84 7.54
C GLU A 184 56.37 28.19 6.05
N ASP A 185 55.60 29.01 5.30
CA ASP A 185 54.39 29.83 5.62
C ASP A 185 53.47 30.06 4.35
N MET A 186 52.54 31.04 4.41
CA MET A 186 51.59 31.65 3.43
C MET A 186 52.03 31.78 1.93
N SER A 187 51.20 32.17 0.94
CA SER A 187 49.89 32.90 0.86
C SER A 187 49.02 32.37 -0.32
N VAL A 188 47.68 32.46 -0.38
CA VAL A 188 46.71 33.60 -0.50
C VAL A 188 46.74 34.35 -1.85
N ASP A 189 45.69 34.13 -2.68
CA ASP A 189 44.76 35.09 -3.36
C ASP A 189 43.84 34.24 -4.29
N ASP A 190 42.52 34.44 -4.52
CA ASP A 190 41.63 35.62 -4.69
C ASP A 190 41.81 36.35 -6.05
N ASP A 191 40.79 36.79 -6.81
CA ASP A 191 39.32 36.60 -6.69
C ASP A 191 38.54 36.71 -8.04
N ASP A 192 37.24 36.42 -7.94
CA ASP A 192 36.01 36.65 -8.73
C ASP A 192 35.89 37.40 -10.11
N TYR A 193 34.87 36.92 -10.86
CA TYR A 193 33.84 37.61 -11.70
C TYR A 193 34.01 38.16 -13.16
N ALA A 194 32.81 38.27 -13.77
CA ALA A 194 32.35 39.21 -14.82
C ALA A 194 32.45 38.89 -16.36
N ALA A 195 31.34 38.31 -16.88
CA ALA A 195 30.65 38.55 -18.17
C ALA A 195 31.29 39.33 -19.36
N SER A 196 31.12 38.81 -20.60
CA SER A 196 29.98 39.22 -21.48
C SER A 196 29.99 38.73 -22.97
N LYS A 197 28.78 38.58 -23.54
CA LYS A 197 28.29 38.80 -24.93
C LYS A 197 29.08 38.42 -26.22
N LYS A 198 28.29 37.88 -27.19
CA LYS A 198 28.30 37.99 -28.69
C LYS A 198 29.01 36.94 -29.60
N LYS A 199 28.14 36.07 -30.18
CA LYS A 199 27.84 35.85 -31.63
C LYS A 199 28.85 35.29 -32.67
N ASN A 200 28.24 34.55 -33.62
CA ASN A 200 28.69 34.06 -34.95
C ASN A 200 29.70 32.88 -34.95
N LYS A 201 29.61 31.78 -35.71
CA LYS A 201 28.76 31.23 -36.84
C LYS A 201 29.47 31.11 -38.22
N LYS A 202 30.17 29.99 -38.43
CA LYS A 202 30.40 29.17 -39.65
C LYS A 202 31.17 27.89 -39.18
N VAL A 203 30.95 26.63 -39.58
CA VAL A 203 30.34 25.94 -40.75
C VAL A 203 31.26 25.84 -41.98
N GLU A 204 31.24 24.67 -42.65
CA GLU A 204 32.05 24.20 -43.80
C GLU A 204 33.53 23.79 -43.50
N GLU A 205 34.11 22.70 -44.03
CA GLU A 205 33.51 21.51 -44.67
C GLU A 205 34.45 20.26 -44.67
N LYS A 206 34.05 19.15 -45.33
CA LYS A 206 34.70 17.82 -45.35
C LYS A 206 35.96 17.72 -46.23
N LYS A 207 36.80 16.71 -45.97
CA LYS A 207 37.40 15.83 -47.02
C LYS A 207 37.87 14.49 -46.46
N GLU A 208 37.93 13.47 -47.33
CA GLU A 208 38.17 12.05 -46.99
C GLU A 208 39.45 11.50 -47.65
N LYS A 209 39.85 10.29 -47.20
CA LYS A 209 40.84 9.30 -47.71
C LYS A 209 42.07 9.09 -46.80
N ALA A 210 42.75 7.94 -46.77
CA ALA A 210 42.33 6.53 -46.95
C ALA A 210 43.54 5.59 -46.66
N ASP A 211 43.28 4.47 -45.94
CA ASP A 211 43.95 3.16 -46.07
C ASP A 211 45.32 2.81 -45.37
N LYS A 212 45.41 1.53 -44.97
CA LYS A 212 46.54 0.62 -44.61
C LYS A 212 47.66 0.92 -43.56
N LYS A 213 47.48 0.20 -42.43
CA LYS A 213 48.37 -0.83 -41.81
C LYS A 213 49.62 -0.49 -40.94
N GLN A 214 49.56 -1.10 -39.74
CA GLN A 214 50.57 -1.93 -39.01
C GLN A 214 51.38 -1.40 -37.81
N THR A 215 51.37 -2.27 -36.77
CA THR A 215 52.35 -2.52 -35.67
C THR A 215 52.54 -1.55 -34.49
N ASN A 216 52.29 -2.13 -33.30
CA ASN A 216 53.01 -2.02 -32.01
C ASN A 216 53.00 -0.69 -31.20
N GLY A 217 52.63 -0.79 -29.90
CA GLY A 217 53.22 0.06 -28.84
C GLY A 217 52.30 0.70 -27.78
N ALA A 218 52.18 0.04 -26.61
CA ALA A 218 52.03 0.60 -25.25
C ALA A 218 50.85 1.53 -24.81
N SER A 219 50.39 1.27 -23.57
CA SER A 219 49.82 2.21 -22.57
C SER A 219 48.57 3.08 -22.88
N PRO A 220 47.38 2.73 -22.33
CA PRO A 220 46.16 3.54 -22.46
C PRO A 220 45.97 4.56 -21.32
N THR A 221 46.36 5.83 -21.53
CA THR A 221 46.09 6.95 -20.59
C THR A 221 45.39 8.15 -21.26
N LYS A 222 44.20 7.92 -21.82
CA LYS A 222 43.25 9.01 -22.14
C LYS A 222 41.86 8.72 -21.56
N ARG A 223 41.31 9.71 -20.84
CA ARG A 223 39.93 9.67 -20.33
C ARG A 223 38.96 9.50 -21.51
N VAL A 224 38.23 8.40 -21.56
CA VAL A 224 37.09 8.26 -22.49
C VAL A 224 36.10 9.36 -22.15
N LYS A 225 35.84 10.22 -23.13
CA LYS A 225 34.91 11.34 -23.04
C LYS A 225 33.51 10.74 -23.00
N LYS A 226 32.90 10.69 -21.80
CA LYS A 226 31.57 10.11 -21.57
C LYS A 226 30.61 10.61 -22.65
N GLU A 227 30.15 9.69 -23.48
CA GLU A 227 29.26 9.99 -24.58
C GLU A 227 28.00 10.68 -24.03
N LYS A 228 27.52 11.69 -24.77
CA LYS A 228 26.14 12.11 -24.57
C LYS A 228 25.30 10.89 -24.93
N LYS A 229 24.51 10.37 -23.98
CA LYS A 229 23.29 9.66 -24.37
C LYS A 229 22.52 10.61 -25.28
N GLU A 230 22.09 10.12 -26.43
CA GLU A 230 20.99 10.74 -27.15
C GLU A 230 19.82 10.87 -26.17
N GLU A 231 19.16 12.03 -26.18
CA GLU A 231 17.94 12.22 -25.40
C GLU A 231 16.85 11.43 -26.12
N GLU A 232 16.63 10.19 -25.68
CA GLU A 232 15.59 9.28 -26.21
C GLU A 232 14.27 10.04 -26.28
N GLU A 233 13.82 10.34 -27.50
CA GLU A 233 12.71 11.25 -27.77
C GLU A 233 11.46 10.74 -27.05
N THR A 234 11.07 11.46 -26.01
CA THR A 234 10.16 10.93 -24.99
C THR A 234 8.73 11.01 -25.52
N TRP A 235 8.21 9.88 -25.99
CA TRP A 235 6.91 9.79 -26.66
C TRP A 235 5.77 10.44 -25.86
N LYS A 236 5.33 11.61 -26.34
CA LYS A 236 4.24 12.40 -25.78
C LYS A 236 2.87 11.90 -26.23
N TRP A 237 2.52 10.67 -25.85
CA TRP A 237 1.23 10.06 -26.18
C TRP A 237 -0.01 10.86 -25.69
N TRP A 238 0.18 11.85 -24.81
CA TRP A 238 -0.86 12.77 -24.32
C TRP A 238 -1.13 13.97 -25.25
N GLU A 239 -0.31 14.18 -26.28
CA GLU A 239 -0.52 15.17 -27.34
C GLU A 239 -1.17 14.54 -28.60
N GLU A 240 -1.42 13.23 -28.59
CA GLU A 240 -2.00 12.47 -29.72
C GLU A 240 -3.52 12.32 -29.63
N GLU A 241 -4.15 12.05 -30.78
CA GLU A 241 -5.55 11.63 -30.83
C GLU A 241 -5.77 10.28 -30.13
N LYS A 242 -6.97 10.11 -29.56
CA LYS A 242 -7.40 8.87 -28.92
C LYS A 242 -7.60 7.76 -29.97
N HIS A 243 -7.40 6.51 -29.55
CA HIS A 243 -7.85 5.37 -30.35
C HIS A 243 -9.39 5.28 -30.35
N GLU A 244 -9.93 4.62 -31.37
CA GLU A 244 -11.33 4.21 -31.44
C GLU A 244 -11.70 3.33 -30.22
N ASP A 245 -12.93 3.50 -29.71
CA ASP A 245 -13.38 2.76 -28.54
C ASP A 245 -13.33 1.24 -28.75
N GLY A 246 -13.00 0.51 -27.68
CA GLY A 246 -12.73 -0.93 -27.72
C GLY A 246 -11.30 -1.28 -28.16
N VAL A 247 -10.74 -0.67 -29.22
CA VAL A 247 -9.39 -0.99 -29.71
C VAL A 247 -8.30 -0.49 -28.75
N LYS A 248 -7.24 -1.28 -28.55
CA LYS A 248 -6.10 -0.95 -27.66
C LYS A 248 -4.76 -0.85 -28.37
N TRP A 249 -4.65 -1.39 -29.59
CA TRP A 249 -3.48 -1.29 -30.46
C TRP A 249 -3.84 -1.71 -31.89
N LYS A 250 -3.07 -1.26 -32.88
CA LYS A 250 -3.13 -1.69 -34.28
C LYS A 250 -2.04 -2.72 -34.60
N SER A 251 -0.90 -2.65 -33.91
CA SER A 251 0.25 -3.55 -34.02
C SER A 251 0.94 -3.81 -32.66
N LEU A 252 1.42 -5.03 -32.45
CA LEU A 252 2.10 -5.49 -31.23
C LEU A 252 3.13 -6.59 -31.55
N GLU A 253 4.41 -6.35 -31.21
CA GLU A 253 5.49 -7.36 -31.21
C GLU A 253 6.20 -7.38 -29.84
N HIS A 254 6.54 -8.57 -29.35
CA HIS A 254 7.40 -8.76 -28.18
C HIS A 254 8.15 -10.09 -28.24
N LYS A 255 9.28 -10.23 -27.53
CA LYS A 255 10.05 -11.49 -27.48
C LYS A 255 9.46 -12.56 -26.55
N GLY A 256 8.42 -12.24 -25.79
CA GLY A 256 7.68 -13.18 -24.93
C GLY A 256 8.12 -13.15 -23.47
N PRO A 257 7.66 -14.11 -22.64
CA PRO A 257 8.10 -14.23 -21.26
C PRO A 257 9.54 -14.75 -21.14
N VAL A 258 10.23 -14.32 -20.08
CA VAL A 258 11.42 -15.01 -19.57
C VAL A 258 10.98 -15.97 -18.47
N PHE A 259 11.25 -17.26 -18.65
CA PHE A 259 10.96 -18.29 -17.67
C PHE A 259 11.86 -18.20 -16.44
N ALA A 260 11.41 -18.78 -15.32
CA ALA A 260 12.27 -18.96 -14.15
C ALA A 260 13.34 -20.02 -14.45
N ALA A 261 14.57 -19.80 -13.99
CA ALA A 261 15.66 -20.76 -14.16
C ALA A 261 15.31 -22.13 -13.56
N ASP A 262 15.84 -23.20 -14.18
CA ASP A 262 15.60 -24.56 -13.72
C ASP A 262 16.24 -24.84 -12.35
N TYR A 263 15.78 -25.91 -11.70
CA TYR A 263 16.21 -26.24 -10.36
C TYR A 263 17.61 -26.86 -10.35
N GLU A 264 18.55 -26.20 -9.69
CA GLU A 264 19.87 -26.76 -9.35
C GLU A 264 19.72 -27.67 -8.10
N PRO A 265 19.95 -28.99 -8.22
CA PRO A 265 19.86 -29.92 -7.08
C PRO A 265 20.88 -29.62 -5.99
N LEU A 266 20.58 -30.05 -4.77
CA LEU A 266 21.46 -29.78 -3.62
C LEU A 266 22.81 -30.53 -3.73
N PRO A 267 23.93 -29.87 -3.37
CA PRO A 267 25.22 -30.53 -3.25
C PRO A 267 25.18 -31.71 -2.25
N ALA A 268 25.87 -32.80 -2.54
CA ALA A 268 25.78 -34.06 -1.78
C ALA A 268 26.19 -33.98 -0.29
N ASN A 269 26.83 -32.88 0.12
CA ASN A 269 27.14 -32.57 1.53
C ASN A 269 25.99 -31.87 2.29
N VAL A 270 24.93 -31.46 1.59
CA VAL A 270 23.70 -30.90 2.16
C VAL A 270 22.66 -32.01 2.16
N LYS A 271 22.17 -32.39 3.34
CA LYS A 271 21.33 -33.58 3.50
C LYS A 271 19.97 -33.23 4.08
N PHE A 272 18.94 -33.94 3.63
CA PHE A 272 17.66 -33.99 4.33
C PHE A 272 17.70 -35.14 5.35
N LYS A 273 17.06 -34.98 6.51
CA LYS A 273 16.94 -36.04 7.51
C LYS A 273 15.49 -36.27 7.88
N TYR A 274 15.10 -37.53 8.01
CA TYR A 274 13.78 -37.95 8.47
C TYR A 274 13.91 -38.87 9.68
N ASN A 275 13.27 -38.50 10.80
CA ASN A 275 13.33 -39.21 12.07
C ASN A 275 14.79 -39.53 12.50
N GLY A 276 15.67 -38.53 12.35
CA GLY A 276 17.11 -38.62 12.66
C GLY A 276 17.98 -39.37 11.62
N LYS A 277 17.39 -40.01 10.62
CA LYS A 277 18.12 -40.74 9.56
C LYS A 277 18.28 -39.88 8.32
N GLU A 278 19.46 -39.89 7.72
CA GLU A 278 19.71 -39.21 6.44
C GLU A 278 18.89 -39.84 5.30
N MET A 279 18.34 -39.01 4.42
CA MET A 279 17.57 -39.43 3.25
C MET A 279 17.88 -38.50 2.08
N LYS A 280 18.20 -39.08 0.92
CA LYS A 280 18.22 -38.33 -0.33
C LYS A 280 16.81 -38.29 -0.94
N LEU A 281 16.35 -37.10 -1.30
CA LEU A 281 15.07 -36.89 -1.96
C LEU A 281 15.18 -37.04 -3.49
N SER A 282 14.05 -37.27 -4.15
CA SER A 282 13.91 -37.10 -5.60
C SER A 282 13.91 -35.61 -5.96
N THR A 283 14.42 -35.23 -7.14
CA THR A 283 14.63 -33.82 -7.52
C THR A 283 13.37 -32.94 -7.38
N ALA A 284 12.18 -33.48 -7.68
CA ALA A 284 10.91 -32.76 -7.53
C ALA A 284 10.49 -32.59 -6.05
N ALA A 285 10.75 -33.58 -5.21
CA ALA A 285 10.55 -33.47 -3.77
C ALA A 285 11.61 -32.55 -3.11
N GLU A 286 12.83 -32.53 -3.65
CA GLU A 286 13.93 -31.67 -3.20
C GLU A 286 13.67 -30.19 -3.53
N GLU A 287 13.25 -29.85 -4.76
CA GLU A 287 12.85 -28.48 -5.14
C GLU A 287 11.77 -27.95 -4.18
N VAL A 288 10.68 -28.71 -3.99
CA VAL A 288 9.56 -28.29 -3.13
C VAL A 288 9.93 -28.26 -1.65
N GLY A 289 10.73 -29.22 -1.17
CA GLY A 289 11.28 -29.22 0.19
C GLY A 289 12.20 -28.03 0.45
N SER A 290 12.96 -27.59 -0.56
CA SER A 290 13.86 -26.44 -0.46
C SER A 290 13.12 -25.13 -0.20
N PHE A 291 11.90 -24.97 -0.72
CA PHE A 291 11.08 -23.78 -0.47
C PHE A 291 10.74 -23.64 1.02
N TYR A 292 10.37 -24.75 1.67
CA TYR A 292 10.07 -24.77 3.10
C TYR A 292 11.34 -24.61 3.95
N ALA A 293 12.42 -25.29 3.57
CA ALA A 293 13.74 -25.16 4.21
C ALA A 293 14.26 -23.71 4.21
N ALA A 294 14.07 -22.97 3.11
CA ALA A 294 14.44 -21.56 3.00
C ALA A 294 13.55 -20.60 3.80
N MET A 295 12.48 -21.09 4.45
CA MET A 295 11.51 -20.30 5.22
C MET A 295 11.37 -20.69 6.69
N LEU A 296 12.21 -21.60 7.22
CA LEU A 296 12.12 -22.07 8.62
C LEU A 296 12.19 -20.94 9.67
N ASP A 297 12.96 -19.87 9.43
CA ASP A 297 13.04 -18.72 10.35
C ASP A 297 11.85 -17.75 10.23
N HIS A 298 10.85 -18.02 9.38
CA HIS A 298 9.76 -17.08 9.07
C HIS A 298 8.46 -17.43 9.80
N ASP A 299 7.81 -16.40 10.35
CA ASP A 299 6.44 -16.30 10.90
C ASP A 299 5.29 -17.01 10.12
N TYR A 300 5.54 -17.63 8.96
CA TYR A 300 4.59 -18.54 8.28
C TYR A 300 4.74 -20.00 8.72
N VAL A 301 5.96 -20.46 9.01
CA VAL A 301 6.25 -21.85 9.44
C VAL A 301 5.76 -22.12 10.88
N THR A 302 5.41 -21.08 11.63
CA THR A 302 4.67 -21.20 12.90
C THR A 302 3.16 -21.38 12.72
N LYS A 303 2.60 -21.22 11.51
CA LYS A 303 1.16 -21.35 11.25
C LYS A 303 0.78 -22.77 10.84
N ASP A 304 -0.10 -23.37 11.62
CA ASP A 304 -0.65 -24.72 11.41
C ASP A 304 -1.24 -24.93 10.00
N VAL A 305 -1.94 -23.93 9.47
CA VAL A 305 -2.55 -23.97 8.11
C VAL A 305 -1.46 -24.04 7.03
N PHE A 306 -0.40 -23.24 7.16
CA PHE A 306 0.74 -23.22 6.24
C PHE A 306 1.42 -24.60 6.19
N ASN A 307 1.68 -25.17 7.36
CA ASN A 307 2.36 -26.46 7.50
C ASN A 307 1.51 -27.63 6.98
N LYS A 308 0.20 -27.64 7.25
CA LYS A 308 -0.74 -28.65 6.74
C LYS A 308 -0.84 -28.62 5.21
N ASN A 309 -0.96 -27.43 4.62
CA ASN A 309 -1.03 -27.27 3.16
C ASN A 309 0.29 -27.59 2.47
N PHE A 310 1.42 -27.11 3.02
CA PHE A 310 2.75 -27.45 2.51
C PHE A 310 2.93 -28.97 2.47
N PHE A 311 2.67 -29.67 3.58
CA PHE A 311 2.87 -31.12 3.65
C PHE A 311 1.95 -31.89 2.70
N LYS A 312 0.68 -31.47 2.57
CA LYS A 312 -0.31 -32.02 1.63
C LYS A 312 0.13 -31.87 0.17
N ASP A 313 0.73 -30.74 -0.20
CA ASP A 313 1.19 -30.50 -1.56
C ASP A 313 2.58 -31.11 -1.83
N TRP A 314 3.53 -31.02 -0.90
CA TRP A 314 4.86 -31.62 -1.01
C TRP A 314 4.79 -33.13 -1.21
N ARG A 315 3.88 -33.81 -0.49
CA ARG A 315 3.58 -35.23 -0.70
C ARG A 315 3.04 -35.56 -2.10
N LYS A 316 2.65 -34.61 -2.95
CA LYS A 316 2.31 -34.89 -4.36
C LYS A 316 3.55 -35.14 -5.20
N PHE A 317 4.60 -34.35 -4.99
CA PHE A 317 5.87 -34.34 -5.75
C PHE A 317 6.83 -35.48 -5.36
N MET A 318 6.61 -36.13 -4.21
CA MET A 318 7.33 -37.33 -3.79
C MET A 318 7.07 -38.55 -4.68
N THR A 319 8.05 -39.44 -4.81
CA THR A 319 7.90 -40.82 -5.30
C THR A 319 7.07 -41.68 -4.33
N HIS A 320 6.76 -42.93 -4.71
CA HIS A 320 5.95 -43.82 -3.87
C HIS A 320 6.64 -44.18 -2.55
N SER A 321 7.92 -44.57 -2.59
CA SER A 321 8.72 -44.90 -1.41
C SER A 321 8.95 -43.70 -0.47
N GLU A 322 9.14 -42.50 -1.01
CA GLU A 322 9.18 -41.26 -0.22
C GLU A 322 7.83 -41.02 0.50
N LYS A 323 6.69 -41.28 -0.17
CA LYS A 323 5.34 -41.16 0.41
C LYS A 323 5.09 -42.17 1.55
N GLU A 324 5.69 -43.35 1.51
CA GLU A 324 5.56 -44.36 2.57
C GLU A 324 6.38 -43.98 3.82
N ILE A 325 7.58 -43.43 3.62
CA ILE A 325 8.48 -43.10 4.73
C ILE A 325 8.10 -41.75 5.37
N ILE A 326 7.96 -40.68 4.58
CA ILE A 326 7.82 -39.29 5.05
C ILE A 326 6.37 -39.00 5.44
N THR A 327 5.93 -39.59 6.55
CA THR A 327 4.54 -39.59 7.05
C THR A 327 4.18 -38.41 7.96
N ASP A 328 5.15 -37.75 8.59
CA ASP A 328 4.92 -36.63 9.51
C ASP A 328 5.95 -35.50 9.31
N LEU A 329 5.46 -34.28 9.06
CA LEU A 329 6.28 -33.08 8.92
C LEU A 329 7.14 -32.80 10.15
N LYS A 330 6.67 -33.13 11.37
CA LYS A 330 7.42 -32.90 12.62
C LYS A 330 8.66 -33.78 12.76
N LYS A 331 8.77 -34.85 11.96
CA LYS A 331 9.94 -35.74 11.90
C LYS A 331 10.91 -35.35 10.78
N CYS A 332 10.59 -34.33 9.98
CA CYS A 332 11.41 -33.83 8.89
C CYS A 332 12.38 -32.75 9.42
N ASP A 333 13.67 -32.97 9.27
CA ASP A 333 14.72 -31.99 9.59
C ASP A 333 15.29 -31.38 8.30
N PHE A 334 15.14 -30.06 8.21
CA PHE A 334 15.57 -29.21 7.10
C PHE A 334 16.71 -28.24 7.52
N THR A 335 17.31 -28.41 8.69
CA THR A 335 18.29 -27.45 9.26
C THR A 335 19.58 -27.36 8.45
N ASP A 336 20.10 -28.47 7.92
CA ASP A 336 21.25 -28.48 7.01
C ASP A 336 20.97 -27.68 5.73
N MET A 337 19.75 -27.84 5.18
CA MET A 337 19.29 -27.12 3.98
C MET A 337 19.15 -25.61 4.26
N LEU A 338 18.55 -25.22 5.40
CA LEU A 338 18.50 -23.82 5.85
C LEU A 338 19.91 -23.23 5.98
N THR A 339 20.84 -24.00 6.56
CA THR A 339 22.25 -23.58 6.76
C THR A 339 22.95 -23.37 5.42
N TYR A 340 22.73 -24.24 4.43
CA TYR A 340 23.19 -24.04 3.05
C TYR A 340 22.60 -22.77 2.42
N PHE A 341 21.29 -22.53 2.53
CA PHE A 341 20.67 -21.32 1.97
C PHE A 341 21.12 -20.02 2.66
N LYS A 342 21.38 -20.06 3.97
CA LYS A 342 22.02 -18.96 4.71
C LYS A 342 23.44 -18.69 4.16
N ALA A 343 24.27 -19.73 4.07
CA ALA A 343 25.63 -19.63 3.53
C ALA A 343 25.64 -19.07 2.09
N LYS A 344 24.78 -19.59 1.20
CA LYS A 344 24.62 -19.07 -0.18
C LYS A 344 24.11 -17.63 -0.23
N SER A 345 23.31 -17.19 0.74
CA SER A 345 22.87 -15.79 0.83
C SER A 345 24.01 -14.85 1.23
N GLU A 346 24.86 -15.25 2.19
CA GLU A 346 26.05 -14.49 2.54
C GLU A 346 27.13 -14.52 1.43
N GLU A 347 27.28 -15.65 0.72
CA GLU A 347 28.11 -15.75 -0.48
C GLU A 347 27.68 -14.71 -1.53
N ARG A 348 26.37 -14.63 -1.87
CA ARG A 348 25.84 -13.62 -2.80
C ARG A 348 26.13 -12.18 -2.34
N LYS A 349 26.02 -11.89 -1.04
CA LYS A 349 26.37 -10.57 -0.48
C LYS A 349 27.88 -10.29 -0.58
N ASN A 350 28.72 -11.30 -0.38
CA ASN A 350 30.18 -11.18 -0.34
C ASN A 350 30.87 -11.27 -1.71
N ARG A 351 30.14 -11.65 -2.77
CA ARG A 351 30.59 -11.64 -4.18
C ARG A 351 31.44 -10.41 -4.55
N THR A 352 32.44 -10.62 -5.39
CA THR A 352 33.37 -9.57 -5.83
C THR A 352 32.68 -8.47 -6.63
N LYS A 353 33.37 -7.35 -6.83
CA LYS A 353 32.85 -6.24 -7.67
C LYS A 353 32.76 -6.63 -9.14
N GLU A 354 33.56 -7.58 -9.59
CA GLU A 354 33.62 -8.05 -10.98
C GLU A 354 32.47 -9.03 -11.26
N GLU A 355 32.27 -10.04 -10.40
CA GLU A 355 31.09 -10.93 -10.44
C GLU A 355 29.77 -10.15 -10.44
N LYS A 356 29.65 -9.14 -9.55
CA LYS A 356 28.48 -8.26 -9.48
C LYS A 356 28.31 -7.36 -10.69
N GLN A 357 29.39 -7.05 -11.43
CA GLN A 357 29.29 -6.31 -12.69
C GLN A 357 28.88 -7.24 -13.84
N GLN A 358 29.43 -8.45 -13.91
CA GLN A 358 29.07 -9.43 -14.93
C GLN A 358 27.59 -9.83 -14.83
N LEU A 359 27.14 -10.28 -13.65
CA LEU A 359 25.74 -10.63 -13.38
C LEU A 359 24.76 -9.47 -13.66
N LYS A 360 25.24 -8.23 -13.54
CA LYS A 360 24.48 -7.04 -13.87
C LYS A 360 24.40 -6.83 -15.39
N LEU A 361 25.49 -7.02 -16.14
CA LEU A 361 25.51 -6.92 -17.61
C LEU A 361 24.59 -7.97 -18.24
N GLU A 362 24.66 -9.22 -17.78
CA GLU A 362 23.77 -10.32 -18.18
C GLU A 362 22.29 -9.97 -17.94
N ASN A 363 21.96 -9.39 -16.78
CA ASN A 363 20.59 -8.92 -16.51
C ASN A 363 20.20 -7.69 -17.33
N GLU A 364 21.13 -6.78 -17.65
CA GLU A 364 20.87 -5.65 -18.55
C GLU A 364 20.64 -6.11 -20.00
N GLU A 365 21.28 -7.19 -20.45
CA GLU A 365 21.02 -7.81 -21.77
C GLU A 365 19.66 -8.47 -21.83
N ILE A 366 19.30 -9.29 -20.83
CA ILE A 366 17.95 -9.85 -20.69
C ILE A 366 16.88 -8.74 -20.65
N VAL A 367 17.17 -7.58 -20.05
CA VAL A 367 16.28 -6.39 -20.03
C VAL A 367 16.26 -5.65 -21.38
N LYS A 368 17.33 -5.67 -22.18
CA LYS A 368 17.33 -5.09 -23.54
C LYS A 368 16.47 -5.91 -24.50
N GLU A 369 16.54 -7.24 -24.40
CA GLU A 369 15.83 -8.17 -25.30
C GLU A 369 14.37 -8.40 -24.90
N TYR A 370 14.10 -8.78 -23.65
CA TYR A 370 12.76 -9.16 -23.18
C TYR A 370 12.06 -8.07 -22.37
N GLY A 371 12.77 -7.01 -21.97
CA GLY A 371 12.19 -5.89 -21.20
C GLY A 371 11.37 -4.89 -22.03
N TRP A 372 11.23 -5.11 -23.34
CA TRP A 372 10.60 -4.20 -24.29
C TRP A 372 9.69 -4.91 -25.28
N CYS A 373 8.72 -4.16 -25.81
CA CYS A 373 7.85 -4.52 -26.91
C CYS A 373 7.79 -3.34 -27.90
N ILE A 374 7.28 -3.59 -29.10
CA ILE A 374 6.89 -2.56 -30.05
C ILE A 374 5.37 -2.57 -30.09
N ILE A 375 4.74 -1.42 -29.87
CA ILE A 375 3.30 -1.23 -29.92
C ILE A 375 3.00 0.03 -30.74
N ASP A 376 2.23 -0.13 -31.82
CA ASP A 376 1.93 0.94 -32.79
C ASP A 376 3.18 1.67 -33.32
N GLY A 377 4.24 0.91 -33.57
CA GLY A 377 5.55 1.41 -34.02
C GLY A 377 6.47 1.92 -32.90
N HIS A 378 5.92 2.25 -31.73
CA HIS A 378 6.69 2.81 -30.62
C HIS A 378 7.23 1.71 -29.68
N LYS A 379 8.50 1.85 -29.30
CA LYS A 379 9.17 0.93 -28.36
C LYS A 379 8.76 1.24 -26.92
N GLN A 380 7.97 0.37 -26.30
CA GLN A 380 7.51 0.52 -24.91
C GLN A 380 8.05 -0.57 -23.98
N ARG A 381 8.25 -0.20 -22.71
CA ARG A 381 8.83 -1.08 -21.69
C ARG A 381 7.76 -2.02 -21.13
N ILE A 382 8.11 -3.29 -20.97
CA ILE A 382 7.24 -4.29 -20.32
C ILE A 382 7.40 -4.18 -18.80
N GLY A 383 6.30 -4.35 -18.04
CA GLY A 383 6.29 -4.23 -16.59
C GLY A 383 6.85 -5.47 -15.87
N ASN A 384 6.33 -6.65 -16.20
CA ASN A 384 6.65 -7.92 -15.54
C ASN A 384 6.93 -9.05 -16.55
N PHE A 385 8.01 -8.89 -17.34
CA PHE A 385 8.36 -9.84 -18.41
C PHE A 385 8.96 -11.17 -17.91
N LYS A 386 9.53 -11.20 -16.69
CA LYS A 386 9.95 -12.45 -16.03
C LYS A 386 8.76 -13.11 -15.34
N ILE A 387 8.55 -14.40 -15.58
CA ILE A 387 7.52 -15.23 -14.93
C ILE A 387 7.84 -15.40 -13.43
N GLU A 388 6.80 -15.50 -12.59
CA GLU A 388 6.99 -15.79 -11.16
C GLU A 388 7.61 -17.20 -10.96
N PRO A 389 8.70 -17.35 -10.19
CA PRO A 389 9.28 -18.66 -9.91
C PRO A 389 8.35 -19.51 -9.03
N PRO A 390 8.52 -20.85 -9.03
CA PRO A 390 7.84 -21.73 -8.10
C PRO A 390 8.20 -21.42 -6.64
N GLY A 391 7.35 -21.85 -5.71
CA GLY A 391 7.51 -21.55 -4.28
C GLY A 391 6.26 -21.90 -3.48
N LEU A 392 6.16 -21.43 -2.22
CA LEU A 392 4.94 -21.59 -1.42
C LEU A 392 4.08 -20.32 -1.43
N PHE A 393 2.76 -20.49 -1.45
CA PHE A 393 1.79 -19.40 -1.47
C PHE A 393 1.72 -18.71 -0.10
N ARG A 394 2.22 -17.46 -0.04
CA ARG A 394 2.22 -16.62 1.17
C ARG A 394 1.02 -15.66 1.14
N GLY A 395 -0.18 -16.23 1.26
CA GLY A 395 -1.43 -15.48 1.37
C GLY A 395 -1.45 -14.60 2.62
N ARG A 396 -1.92 -13.35 2.50
CA ARG A 396 -1.93 -12.37 3.59
C ARG A 396 -3.00 -12.70 4.65
N GLY A 397 -2.75 -12.28 5.89
CA GLY A 397 -3.62 -12.58 7.02
C GLY A 397 -3.65 -14.07 7.36
N ASP A 398 -4.84 -14.60 7.55
CA ASP A 398 -5.12 -16.02 7.81
C ASP A 398 -5.77 -16.72 6.61
N HIS A 399 -5.15 -16.52 5.43
CA HIS A 399 -5.60 -17.09 4.17
C HIS A 399 -5.60 -18.64 4.21
N PRO A 400 -6.73 -19.32 3.95
CA PRO A 400 -6.84 -20.78 4.13
C PRO A 400 -5.90 -21.59 3.22
N LYS A 401 -5.60 -21.08 2.03
CA LYS A 401 -4.62 -21.66 1.08
C LYS A 401 -3.14 -21.34 1.33
N MET A 402 -2.77 -20.67 2.42
CA MET A 402 -1.34 -20.38 2.68
C MET A 402 -0.53 -21.67 2.78
N GLY A 403 0.71 -21.69 2.28
CA GLY A 403 1.60 -22.86 2.28
C GLY A 403 1.41 -23.83 1.11
N MET A 404 0.33 -23.71 0.34
CA MET A 404 0.16 -24.48 -0.92
C MET A 404 1.28 -24.17 -1.93
N VAL A 405 1.64 -25.14 -2.76
CA VAL A 405 2.75 -25.00 -3.73
C VAL A 405 2.29 -24.22 -4.96
N LYS A 406 2.95 -23.09 -5.26
CA LYS A 406 2.94 -22.47 -6.59
C LYS A 406 3.79 -23.34 -7.53
N ARG A 407 3.17 -23.94 -8.54
CA ARG A 407 3.88 -24.76 -9.54
C ARG A 407 4.74 -23.89 -10.46
N ARG A 408 5.78 -24.51 -11.03
CA ARG A 408 6.55 -23.94 -12.16
C ARG A 408 5.60 -23.81 -13.36
N VAL A 409 5.59 -22.64 -13.99
CA VAL A 409 4.78 -22.35 -15.18
C VAL A 409 5.56 -22.77 -16.41
N MET A 410 5.03 -23.70 -17.20
CA MET A 410 5.67 -24.19 -18.43
C MET A 410 5.19 -23.39 -19.65
N PRO A 411 5.89 -23.41 -20.81
CA PRO A 411 5.39 -22.81 -22.04
C PRO A 411 3.98 -23.28 -22.43
N GLU A 412 3.67 -24.55 -22.14
CA GLU A 412 2.38 -25.19 -22.36
C GLU A 412 1.25 -24.67 -21.45
N ASP A 413 1.56 -23.86 -20.43
CA ASP A 413 0.59 -23.11 -19.62
C ASP A 413 0.32 -21.68 -20.16
N VAL A 414 1.22 -21.14 -20.99
CA VAL A 414 1.26 -19.74 -21.39
C VAL A 414 0.53 -19.48 -22.71
N ILE A 415 -0.43 -18.56 -22.66
CA ILE A 415 -1.07 -17.96 -23.82
C ILE A 415 -0.31 -16.69 -24.20
N ILE A 416 0.01 -16.53 -25.48
CA ILE A 416 0.64 -15.32 -26.05
C ILE A 416 -0.42 -14.47 -26.76
N ASN A 417 -0.30 -13.13 -26.70
CA ASN A 417 -1.15 -12.21 -27.45
C ASN A 417 -0.31 -11.15 -28.18
N CYS A 418 -0.36 -11.15 -29.52
CA CYS A 418 0.49 -10.36 -30.40
C CYS A 418 -0.22 -10.07 -31.73
N SER A 419 0.39 -9.30 -32.64
CA SER A 419 -0.14 -9.20 -34.01
C SER A 419 -0.01 -10.50 -34.81
N LYS A 420 -0.82 -10.64 -35.86
CA LYS A 420 -0.73 -11.75 -36.82
C LYS A 420 0.68 -11.78 -37.44
N GLY A 421 1.39 -12.89 -37.26
CA GLY A 421 2.75 -13.09 -37.78
C GLY A 421 3.90 -12.60 -36.89
N THR A 422 3.65 -11.84 -35.80
CA THR A 422 4.72 -11.31 -34.91
C THR A 422 4.99 -12.19 -33.68
N ALA A 423 4.50 -13.43 -33.68
CA ALA A 423 4.54 -14.31 -32.52
C ALA A 423 5.98 -14.74 -32.12
N PRO A 424 6.38 -14.61 -30.85
CA PRO A 424 7.66 -15.14 -30.36
C PRO A 424 7.71 -16.66 -30.44
N LYS A 425 8.91 -17.21 -30.68
CA LYS A 425 9.15 -18.65 -30.65
C LYS A 425 9.17 -19.15 -29.19
N PRO A 426 8.59 -20.32 -28.88
CA PRO A 426 8.74 -20.95 -27.57
C PRO A 426 10.18 -21.44 -27.36
N PRO A 427 10.57 -21.79 -26.12
CA PRO A 427 11.82 -22.52 -25.85
C PRO A 427 11.95 -23.80 -26.67
N ALA A 428 13.19 -24.24 -26.93
CA ALA A 428 13.44 -25.44 -27.73
C ALA A 428 12.78 -26.68 -27.12
N GLY A 429 12.10 -27.48 -27.95
CA GLY A 429 11.34 -28.67 -27.53
C GLY A 429 9.94 -28.38 -26.97
N HIS A 430 9.60 -27.12 -26.71
CA HIS A 430 8.32 -26.71 -26.11
C HIS A 430 7.36 -26.05 -27.11
N LYS A 431 6.11 -25.88 -26.69
CA LYS A 431 5.07 -25.12 -27.41
C LYS A 431 4.28 -24.21 -26.47
N TRP A 432 3.81 -23.07 -27.00
CA TRP A 432 2.83 -22.25 -26.29
C TRP A 432 1.51 -23.01 -26.10
N LYS A 433 0.77 -22.68 -25.03
CA LYS A 433 -0.61 -23.15 -24.84
C LYS A 433 -1.50 -22.74 -26.00
N GLU A 434 -1.40 -21.47 -26.38
CA GLU A 434 -2.19 -20.83 -27.43
C GLU A 434 -1.50 -19.52 -27.87
N VAL A 435 -1.72 -19.09 -29.11
CA VAL A 435 -1.33 -17.77 -29.60
C VAL A 435 -2.58 -17.05 -30.10
N ARG A 436 -2.87 -15.89 -29.52
CA ARG A 436 -4.01 -15.02 -29.85
C ARG A 436 -3.57 -13.72 -30.51
N HIS A 437 -4.53 -13.08 -31.15
CA HIS A 437 -4.40 -11.82 -31.88
C HIS A 437 -5.55 -10.87 -31.51
N ASP A 438 -5.76 -10.69 -30.21
CA ASP A 438 -6.84 -9.90 -29.62
C ASP A 438 -6.35 -8.48 -29.29
N ASN A 439 -6.81 -7.50 -30.07
CA ASN A 439 -6.46 -6.10 -29.91
C ASN A 439 -7.44 -5.30 -29.02
N THR A 440 -8.41 -5.96 -28.39
CA THR A 440 -9.31 -5.34 -27.41
C THR A 440 -8.73 -5.33 -25.98
N VAL A 441 -7.69 -6.14 -25.74
CA VAL A 441 -7.08 -6.36 -24.43
C VAL A 441 -5.66 -5.79 -24.30
N THR A 442 -5.26 -5.48 -23.07
CA THR A 442 -3.99 -4.78 -22.76
C THR A 442 -2.82 -5.67 -22.31
N TRP A 443 -2.90 -7.00 -22.50
CA TRP A 443 -1.87 -7.97 -22.08
C TRP A 443 -1.15 -8.64 -23.25
N LEU A 444 0.11 -9.01 -23.01
CA LEU A 444 1.07 -9.56 -23.98
C LEU A 444 1.21 -11.09 -23.84
N ALA A 445 1.14 -11.58 -22.61
CA ALA A 445 1.09 -13.00 -22.30
C ALA A 445 0.24 -13.24 -21.05
N SER A 446 -0.36 -14.41 -20.91
CA SER A 446 -1.14 -14.80 -19.74
C SER A 446 -1.02 -16.29 -19.42
N TRP A 447 -1.29 -16.67 -18.17
CA TRP A 447 -1.35 -18.06 -17.72
C TRP A 447 -2.28 -18.20 -16.51
N THR A 448 -2.79 -19.40 -16.27
CA THR A 448 -3.62 -19.70 -15.08
C THR A 448 -2.72 -20.21 -13.94
N GLU A 449 -2.71 -19.53 -12.79
CA GLU A 449 -2.01 -20.03 -11.60
C GLU A 449 -2.85 -21.07 -10.84
N ASN A 450 -2.19 -21.93 -10.05
CA ASN A 450 -2.76 -23.20 -9.59
C ASN A 450 -3.35 -23.20 -8.17
N VAL A 451 -3.29 -22.09 -7.44
CA VAL A 451 -3.71 -22.01 -6.03
C VAL A 451 -5.09 -21.38 -5.91
N GLN A 452 -5.33 -20.28 -6.64
CA GLN A 452 -6.63 -19.59 -6.68
C GLN A 452 -7.33 -19.73 -8.03
N GLY A 453 -6.71 -20.36 -9.04
CA GLY A 453 -7.25 -20.50 -10.39
C GLY A 453 -7.21 -19.20 -11.20
N GLN A 454 -6.53 -18.16 -10.71
CA GLN A 454 -6.57 -16.83 -11.31
C GLN A 454 -5.68 -16.72 -12.54
N VAL A 455 -6.12 -15.94 -13.53
CA VAL A 455 -5.27 -15.58 -14.67
C VAL A 455 -4.25 -14.52 -14.23
N LYS A 456 -2.97 -14.81 -14.46
CA LYS A 456 -1.86 -13.85 -14.33
C LYS A 456 -1.48 -13.36 -15.73
N TYR A 457 -0.99 -12.13 -15.79
CA TYR A 457 -0.76 -11.41 -17.05
C TYR A 457 0.59 -10.70 -17.06
N ILE A 458 1.27 -10.71 -18.21
CA ILE A 458 2.33 -9.77 -18.55
C ILE A 458 1.68 -8.55 -19.22
N MET A 459 1.94 -7.36 -18.67
CA MET A 459 1.48 -6.10 -19.27
C MET A 459 2.63 -5.10 -19.35
N LEU A 460 2.38 -4.03 -20.11
CA LEU A 460 3.23 -2.86 -20.23
C LEU A 460 3.53 -2.19 -18.86
N ASN A 461 4.65 -1.50 -18.79
CA ASN A 461 5.07 -0.72 -17.62
C ASN A 461 4.09 0.43 -17.34
N SER A 462 4.03 0.95 -16.10
CA SER A 462 3.16 2.08 -15.74
C SER A 462 3.43 3.39 -16.51
N ALA A 463 4.61 3.53 -17.13
CA ALA A 463 4.97 4.65 -18.01
C ALA A 463 4.48 4.52 -19.47
N SER A 464 3.83 3.39 -19.84
CA SER A 464 3.27 3.19 -21.18
C SER A 464 2.02 4.03 -21.44
N ARG A 465 1.75 4.36 -22.71
CA ARG A 465 0.48 4.97 -23.17
C ARG A 465 -0.74 4.28 -22.55
N LEU A 466 -0.91 2.97 -22.77
CA LEU A 466 -2.11 2.24 -22.33
C LEU A 466 -2.28 2.11 -20.80
N LYS A 467 -1.26 2.42 -20.00
CA LYS A 467 -1.39 2.54 -18.53
C LYS A 467 -1.48 3.99 -18.08
N GLY A 468 -0.74 4.91 -18.69
CA GLY A 468 -0.81 6.34 -18.42
C GLY A 468 -2.17 6.94 -18.79
N GLU A 469 -2.72 6.59 -19.94
CA GLU A 469 -4.02 7.07 -20.42
C GLU A 469 -5.16 6.59 -19.50
N LYS A 470 -5.21 5.29 -19.15
CA LYS A 470 -6.16 4.79 -18.15
C LYS A 470 -5.96 5.42 -16.76
N ASP A 471 -4.73 5.72 -16.35
CA ASP A 471 -4.45 6.39 -15.06
C ASP A 471 -4.85 7.87 -15.07
N TRP A 472 -4.75 8.56 -16.22
CA TRP A 472 -5.23 9.93 -16.45
C TRP A 472 -6.76 10.01 -16.50
N GLN A 473 -7.42 9.17 -17.32
CA GLN A 473 -8.88 9.10 -17.41
C GLN A 473 -9.53 8.84 -16.04
N LYS A 474 -8.93 7.94 -15.23
CA LYS A 474 -9.32 7.69 -13.84
C LYS A 474 -9.30 8.95 -12.96
N TYR A 475 -8.39 9.89 -13.20
CA TYR A 475 -8.40 11.18 -12.50
C TYR A 475 -9.44 12.16 -13.08
N GLU A 476 -9.67 12.22 -14.40
CA GLU A 476 -10.73 13.07 -14.95
C GLU A 476 -12.13 12.66 -14.47
N ILE A 477 -12.43 11.36 -14.39
CA ILE A 477 -13.69 10.87 -13.80
C ILE A 477 -13.79 11.28 -12.31
N ALA A 478 -12.67 11.32 -11.59
CA ALA A 478 -12.64 11.80 -10.21
C ALA A 478 -12.79 13.34 -10.08
N ARG A 479 -12.51 14.10 -11.15
CA ARG A 479 -12.75 15.55 -11.23
C ARG A 479 -14.19 15.87 -11.62
N GLN A 480 -14.75 15.17 -12.60
CA GLN A 480 -16.18 15.24 -12.94
C GLN A 480 -17.09 14.86 -11.76
N LEU A 481 -16.61 13.97 -10.86
CA LEU A 481 -17.28 13.72 -9.59
C LEU A 481 -17.28 14.96 -8.69
N LYS A 482 -16.22 15.78 -8.64
CA LYS A 482 -16.16 17.00 -7.81
C LYS A 482 -17.30 17.98 -8.13
N ASP A 483 -17.60 18.17 -9.41
CA ASP A 483 -18.68 19.06 -9.87
C ASP A 483 -20.09 18.54 -9.53
N SER A 484 -20.23 17.23 -9.35
CA SER A 484 -21.53 16.54 -9.15
C SER A 484 -21.73 15.99 -7.73
N VAL A 485 -20.69 15.97 -6.88
CA VAL A 485 -20.70 15.23 -5.61
C VAL A 485 -21.76 15.73 -4.63
N GLU A 486 -22.02 17.04 -4.55
CA GLU A 486 -23.04 17.56 -3.62
C GLU A 486 -24.46 17.17 -4.04
N LYS A 487 -24.78 17.15 -5.34
CA LYS A 487 -26.06 16.62 -5.85
C LYS A 487 -26.23 15.14 -5.48
N ILE A 488 -25.15 14.35 -5.54
CA ILE A 488 -25.15 12.94 -5.13
C ILE A 488 -25.31 12.82 -3.59
N ARG A 489 -24.67 13.71 -2.82
CA ARG A 489 -24.79 13.79 -1.36
C ARG A 489 -26.20 14.17 -0.91
N GLU A 490 -26.87 15.09 -1.60
CA GLU A 490 -28.28 15.42 -1.39
C GLU A 490 -29.16 14.21 -1.73
N THR A 491 -28.97 13.59 -2.89
CA THR A 491 -29.72 12.40 -3.34
C THR A 491 -29.65 11.27 -2.30
N TYR A 492 -28.46 10.91 -1.79
CA TYR A 492 -28.37 9.84 -0.79
C TYR A 492 -28.97 10.23 0.58
N LYS A 493 -28.93 11.52 0.96
CA LYS A 493 -29.58 12.04 2.19
C LYS A 493 -31.11 11.99 2.10
N GLU A 494 -31.66 12.06 0.90
CA GLU A 494 -33.08 11.87 0.61
C GLU A 494 -33.45 10.37 0.65
N ASP A 495 -32.66 9.51 0.02
CA ASP A 495 -32.84 8.05 -0.01
C ASP A 495 -32.88 7.41 1.39
N TRP A 496 -32.18 7.96 2.39
CA TRP A 496 -32.29 7.52 3.79
C TRP A 496 -33.73 7.59 4.35
N LYS A 497 -34.60 8.39 3.73
CA LYS A 497 -36.02 8.59 4.06
C LYS A 497 -36.95 7.65 3.28
N SER A 498 -36.44 6.91 2.28
CA SER A 498 -37.22 6.08 1.36
C SER A 498 -38.07 5.01 2.08
N LYS A 499 -39.14 4.55 1.43
CA LYS A 499 -39.93 3.41 1.90
C LYS A 499 -39.24 2.07 1.60
N GLU A 500 -38.32 2.02 0.65
CA GLU A 500 -37.65 0.77 0.24
C GLU A 500 -36.35 0.54 1.03
N MET A 501 -36.24 -0.63 1.68
CA MET A 501 -35.07 -1.03 2.47
C MET A 501 -33.77 -1.01 1.65
N LYS A 502 -33.81 -1.52 0.41
CA LYS A 502 -32.66 -1.58 -0.51
C LYS A 502 -32.12 -0.18 -0.84
N ILE A 503 -33.00 0.80 -1.04
CA ILE A 503 -32.61 2.20 -1.28
C ILE A 503 -31.93 2.80 -0.03
N ARG A 504 -32.43 2.52 1.17
CA ARG A 504 -31.78 2.95 2.42
C ARG A 504 -30.41 2.30 2.63
N GLN A 505 -30.30 0.99 2.36
CA GLN A 505 -29.02 0.26 2.49
C GLN A 505 -27.98 0.80 1.52
N ARG A 506 -28.34 0.97 0.23
CA ARG A 506 -27.52 1.61 -0.80
C ARG A 506 -27.02 2.99 -0.39
N SER A 507 -27.92 3.86 0.08
CA SER A 507 -27.58 5.24 0.46
C SER A 507 -26.78 5.37 1.76
N VAL A 508 -26.88 4.42 2.68
CA VAL A 508 -26.00 4.35 3.88
C VAL A 508 -24.62 3.78 3.52
N ALA A 509 -24.55 2.73 2.69
CA ALA A 509 -23.28 2.20 2.21
C ALA A 509 -22.52 3.23 1.34
N LEU A 510 -23.22 3.99 0.50
CA LEU A 510 -22.64 5.09 -0.28
C LEU A 510 -22.13 6.22 0.63
N TYR A 511 -22.87 6.58 1.69
CA TYR A 511 -22.39 7.52 2.70
C TYR A 511 -21.10 7.07 3.39
N PHE A 512 -20.92 5.76 3.67
CA PHE A 512 -19.65 5.24 4.19
C PHE A 512 -18.52 5.27 3.15
N ILE A 513 -18.80 5.03 1.87
CA ILE A 513 -17.82 5.15 0.77
C ILE A 513 -17.40 6.62 0.61
N ASP A 514 -18.34 7.57 0.65
CA ASP A 514 -18.10 9.01 0.55
C ASP A 514 -17.37 9.59 1.76
N LYS A 515 -17.82 9.32 3.01
CA LYS A 515 -17.26 9.97 4.21
C LYS A 515 -16.09 9.26 4.85
N LEU A 516 -15.96 7.95 4.68
CA LEU A 516 -14.93 7.13 5.33
C LEU A 516 -13.95 6.49 4.34
N ALA A 517 -14.05 6.84 3.05
CA ALA A 517 -13.23 6.30 1.96
C ALA A 517 -13.11 4.77 1.99
N LEU A 518 -14.19 4.06 2.36
CA LEU A 518 -14.22 2.60 2.36
C LEU A 518 -14.13 2.06 0.93
N ARG A 519 -13.59 0.84 0.80
CA ARG A 519 -13.59 0.10 -0.48
C ARG A 519 -14.96 -0.54 -0.68
N ALA A 520 -15.38 -0.69 -1.94
CA ALA A 520 -16.70 -1.21 -2.30
C ALA A 520 -17.09 -2.50 -1.57
N GLY A 521 -16.16 -3.47 -1.47
CA GLY A 521 -16.37 -4.74 -0.79
C GLY A 521 -17.15 -5.73 -1.66
N ASN A 522 -16.48 -6.29 -2.67
CA ASN A 522 -17.00 -7.46 -3.37
C ASN A 522 -17.14 -8.62 -2.36
N GLU A 523 -18.07 -9.52 -2.64
CA GLU A 523 -18.22 -10.80 -1.96
C GLU A 523 -16.99 -11.69 -2.20
N LYS A 524 -16.81 -12.73 -1.37
CA LYS A 524 -15.64 -13.61 -1.39
C LYS A 524 -16.01 -15.05 -1.09
N ASP A 525 -15.36 -15.96 -1.79
CA ASP A 525 -15.42 -17.39 -1.51
C ASP A 525 -14.74 -17.72 -0.16
N GLU A 526 -15.22 -18.77 0.50
CA GLU A 526 -14.62 -19.37 1.71
C GLU A 526 -13.14 -19.75 1.53
N ASP A 527 -12.71 -19.91 0.27
CA ASP A 527 -11.36 -20.25 -0.17
C ASP A 527 -10.36 -19.06 -0.09
N GLN A 528 -10.82 -17.87 0.34
CA GLN A 528 -10.04 -16.65 0.51
C GLN A 528 -9.84 -16.26 1.98
N ALA A 529 -8.95 -15.30 2.26
CA ALA A 529 -8.88 -14.66 3.58
C ALA A 529 -10.13 -13.79 3.81
N ASP A 530 -10.87 -14.06 4.88
CA ASP A 530 -12.04 -13.27 5.31
C ASP A 530 -11.64 -11.80 5.53
N THR A 531 -12.15 -10.94 4.65
CA THR A 531 -11.79 -9.52 4.57
C THR A 531 -12.88 -8.76 3.83
N VAL A 532 -13.46 -7.75 4.48
CA VAL A 532 -14.70 -7.10 4.03
C VAL A 532 -14.50 -5.67 3.52
N GLY A 533 -15.53 -5.13 2.86
CA GLY A 533 -15.65 -3.72 2.50
C GLY A 533 -17.07 -3.21 2.68
N ALA A 534 -17.39 -2.02 2.19
CA ALA A 534 -18.62 -1.30 2.51
C ALA A 534 -19.91 -2.07 2.24
N CYS A 535 -20.01 -2.83 1.15
CA CYS A 535 -21.20 -3.62 0.83
C CYS A 535 -21.23 -4.97 1.56
N SER A 536 -20.06 -5.56 1.86
CA SER A 536 -19.89 -6.86 2.53
C SER A 536 -19.64 -6.75 4.05
N LEU A 537 -20.05 -5.65 4.69
CA LEU A 537 -20.03 -5.55 6.15
C LEU A 537 -21.09 -6.48 6.76
N ARG A 538 -20.65 -7.49 7.52
CA ARG A 538 -21.51 -8.25 8.46
C ARG A 538 -21.81 -7.46 9.73
N VAL A 539 -22.87 -7.83 10.45
CA VAL A 539 -23.38 -7.16 11.67
C VAL A 539 -22.32 -7.03 12.78
N GLU A 540 -21.45 -8.04 12.95
CA GLU A 540 -20.38 -8.08 13.96
C GLU A 540 -19.34 -6.96 13.82
N HIS A 541 -19.18 -6.39 12.63
CA HIS A 541 -18.17 -5.38 12.33
C HIS A 541 -18.51 -3.97 12.82
N ILE A 542 -19.73 -3.75 13.32
CA ILE A 542 -20.17 -2.44 13.82
C ILE A 542 -20.81 -2.53 15.21
N SER A 543 -20.55 -1.53 16.04
CA SER A 543 -21.21 -1.32 17.33
C SER A 543 -21.81 0.08 17.40
N LEU A 544 -23.09 0.15 17.78
CA LEU A 544 -23.88 1.38 17.82
C LEU A 544 -23.95 1.94 19.25
N HIS A 545 -23.47 3.16 19.46
CA HIS A 545 -23.54 3.85 20.75
C HIS A 545 -24.30 5.17 20.62
N GLU A 546 -25.41 5.33 21.34
CA GLU A 546 -26.20 6.57 21.29
C GLU A 546 -25.40 7.78 21.80
N GLN A 547 -24.53 7.57 22.79
CA GLN A 547 -23.48 8.50 23.20
C GLN A 547 -22.18 7.74 23.49
N LYS A 548 -21.04 8.25 23.00
CA LYS A 548 -19.69 7.78 23.33
C LYS A 548 -18.70 8.94 23.26
N ASN A 549 -17.80 9.07 24.22
CA ASN A 549 -16.72 10.08 24.21
C ASN A 549 -17.22 11.52 23.97
N GLY A 550 -18.36 11.89 24.59
CA GLY A 550 -19.02 13.20 24.45
C GLY A 550 -19.76 13.44 23.12
N LYS A 551 -19.68 12.50 22.17
CA LYS A 551 -20.34 12.56 20.86
C LYS A 551 -21.64 11.75 20.88
N GLN A 552 -22.65 12.20 20.13
CA GLN A 552 -23.91 11.47 19.94
C GLN A 552 -23.86 10.62 18.65
N CYS A 553 -24.68 9.56 18.59
CA CYS A 553 -24.86 8.71 17.40
C CYS A 553 -23.52 8.16 16.85
N VAL A 554 -22.71 7.53 17.71
CA VAL A 554 -21.38 7.02 17.34
C VAL A 554 -21.48 5.58 16.85
N VAL A 555 -20.95 5.34 15.65
CA VAL A 555 -20.71 4.00 15.11
C VAL A 555 -19.23 3.68 15.30
N VAL A 556 -18.95 2.61 16.05
CA VAL A 556 -17.62 2.00 16.10
C VAL A 556 -17.56 0.98 14.98
N PHE A 557 -16.58 1.11 14.09
CA PHE A 557 -16.24 0.11 13.08
C PHE A 557 -15.02 -0.67 13.55
N ASP A 558 -15.04 -1.99 13.43
CA ASP A 558 -13.89 -2.85 13.69
C ASP A 558 -13.91 -4.08 12.78
N PHE A 559 -13.07 -4.09 11.73
CA PHE A 559 -13.05 -5.18 10.75
C PHE A 559 -11.70 -5.33 10.04
N LEU A 560 -11.45 -6.48 9.42
CA LEU A 560 -10.30 -6.69 8.55
C LEU A 560 -10.65 -6.28 7.11
N GLY A 561 -10.02 -5.21 6.62
CA GLY A 561 -10.17 -4.76 5.24
C GLY A 561 -9.24 -5.50 4.27
N LYS A 562 -9.08 -4.97 3.05
CA LYS A 562 -8.11 -5.48 2.05
C LYS A 562 -6.74 -5.71 2.71
N ASP A 563 -6.09 -6.81 2.30
CA ASP A 563 -4.78 -7.27 2.78
C ASP A 563 -4.75 -7.64 4.27
N SER A 564 -5.93 -7.87 4.87
CA SER A 564 -6.17 -8.12 6.30
C SER A 564 -5.68 -6.98 7.21
N ILE A 565 -5.66 -5.75 6.70
CA ILE A 565 -5.37 -4.55 7.49
C ILE A 565 -6.64 -4.17 8.27
N ARG A 566 -6.53 -4.13 9.60
CA ARG A 566 -7.63 -3.74 10.50
C ARG A 566 -8.06 -2.29 10.23
N TYR A 567 -9.35 -2.08 10.08
CA TYR A 567 -10.00 -0.77 10.11
C TYR A 567 -10.72 -0.64 11.46
N TYR A 568 -10.16 0.18 12.36
CA TYR A 568 -10.82 0.59 13.59
C TYR A 568 -11.13 2.09 13.51
N ASN A 569 -12.37 2.50 13.74
CA ASN A 569 -12.74 3.92 13.74
C ASN A 569 -13.99 4.21 14.60
N GLU A 570 -14.04 5.38 15.25
CA GLU A 570 -15.19 5.84 16.05
C GLU A 570 -15.84 7.07 15.42
N VAL A 571 -16.88 6.84 14.63
CA VAL A 571 -17.45 7.83 13.72
C VAL A 571 -18.80 8.34 14.27
N PRO A 572 -18.94 9.63 14.61
CA PRO A 572 -20.26 10.23 14.81
C PRO A 572 -20.97 10.33 13.44
N VAL A 573 -22.13 9.67 13.29
CA VAL A 573 -22.90 9.68 12.04
C VAL A 573 -24.18 10.48 12.18
N GLU A 574 -24.79 10.86 11.05
CA GLU A 574 -26.08 11.54 11.06
C GLU A 574 -27.18 10.67 11.72
N LYS A 575 -28.07 11.29 12.51
CA LYS A 575 -29.09 10.59 13.31
C LYS A 575 -30.04 9.70 12.49
N ARG A 576 -30.21 9.97 11.19
CA ARG A 576 -30.93 9.09 10.25
C ARG A 576 -30.13 7.85 9.86
N VAL A 577 -28.82 7.99 9.64
CA VAL A 577 -27.91 6.86 9.38
C VAL A 577 -27.88 5.93 10.59
N PHE A 578 -27.69 6.48 11.80
CA PHE A 578 -27.69 5.69 13.05
C PHE A 578 -28.99 4.87 13.23
N LYS A 579 -30.15 5.50 13.04
CA LYS A 579 -31.45 4.80 13.11
C LYS A 579 -31.66 3.76 12.00
N ASN A 580 -31.18 4.03 10.80
CA ASN A 580 -31.24 3.05 9.72
C ASN A 580 -30.33 1.83 10.03
N LEU A 581 -29.15 2.02 10.62
CA LEU A 581 -28.29 0.92 11.07
C LEU A 581 -28.96 0.07 12.16
N GLN A 582 -29.66 0.67 13.12
CA GLN A 582 -30.46 -0.08 14.12
C GLN A 582 -31.47 -1.02 13.43
N ILE A 583 -32.18 -0.53 12.40
CA ILE A 583 -33.14 -1.32 11.61
C ILE A 583 -32.42 -2.37 10.73
N PHE A 584 -31.21 -2.08 10.24
CA PHE A 584 -30.43 -3.02 9.41
C PHE A 584 -29.84 -4.19 10.21
N MET A 585 -29.66 -4.03 11.52
CA MET A 585 -29.22 -5.07 12.45
C MET A 585 -30.39 -5.81 13.12
N GLU A 586 -31.62 -5.36 12.93
CA GLU A 586 -32.81 -5.92 13.58
C GLU A 586 -33.09 -7.36 13.10
N ASN A 587 -33.30 -8.28 14.04
CA ASN A 587 -33.52 -9.72 13.80
C ASN A 587 -32.38 -10.46 13.07
N LYS A 588 -31.14 -9.94 13.10
CA LYS A 588 -29.95 -10.57 12.52
C LYS A 588 -28.97 -11.12 13.57
N LYS A 589 -28.17 -12.11 13.16
CA LYS A 589 -27.02 -12.66 13.89
C LYS A 589 -25.74 -11.87 13.56
N PRO A 590 -24.67 -11.99 14.37
CA PRO A 590 -23.42 -11.26 14.14
C PRO A 590 -22.78 -11.54 12.76
N GLY A 591 -22.85 -12.80 12.29
CA GLY A 591 -22.32 -13.21 10.98
C GLY A 591 -23.25 -12.97 9.78
N ASP A 592 -24.42 -12.36 9.97
CA ASP A 592 -25.32 -12.01 8.85
C ASP A 592 -24.88 -10.66 8.22
N ASP A 593 -25.13 -10.45 6.93
CA ASP A 593 -24.81 -9.19 6.26
C ASP A 593 -25.64 -8.01 6.79
N LEU A 594 -24.97 -6.88 7.07
CA LEU A 594 -25.63 -5.61 7.43
C LEU A 594 -26.51 -5.11 6.29
N PHE A 595 -26.07 -5.30 5.04
CA PHE A 595 -26.73 -4.80 3.83
C PHE A 595 -27.30 -5.93 2.96
N ASP A 596 -28.20 -6.75 3.53
CA ASP A 596 -28.80 -7.98 2.94
C ASP A 596 -29.44 -7.86 1.54
N ARG A 597 -29.58 -6.65 0.97
CA ARG A 597 -30.18 -6.41 -0.35
C ARG A 597 -29.27 -5.62 -1.29
N LEU A 598 -27.99 -5.53 -0.96
CA LEU A 598 -26.98 -4.75 -1.66
C LEU A 598 -25.77 -5.63 -2.01
N ASN A 599 -25.23 -5.43 -3.20
CA ASN A 599 -23.90 -5.90 -3.57
C ASN A 599 -23.21 -4.81 -4.41
N THR A 600 -21.93 -5.01 -4.74
CA THR A 600 -21.15 -4.00 -5.47
C THR A 600 -21.63 -3.78 -6.90
N THR A 601 -22.24 -4.78 -7.54
CA THR A 601 -22.90 -4.64 -8.85
C THR A 601 -24.10 -3.70 -8.79
N ILE A 602 -24.97 -3.86 -7.79
CA ILE A 602 -26.13 -2.97 -7.55
C ILE A 602 -25.66 -1.55 -7.21
N MET A 603 -24.60 -1.40 -6.41
CA MET A 603 -23.99 -0.11 -6.09
C MET A 603 -23.43 0.59 -7.34
N ASN A 604 -22.55 -0.09 -8.08
CA ASN A 604 -21.88 0.48 -9.24
C ASN A 604 -22.86 0.78 -10.39
N LYS A 605 -23.90 -0.03 -10.60
CA LYS A 605 -24.95 0.30 -11.56
C LYS A 605 -25.63 1.64 -11.21
N HIS A 606 -26.09 1.79 -9.96
CA HIS A 606 -26.72 3.04 -9.54
C HIS A 606 -25.78 4.25 -9.63
N LEU A 607 -24.50 4.07 -9.34
CA LEU A 607 -23.50 5.14 -9.50
C LEU A 607 -23.34 5.53 -10.97
N ASN A 608 -23.28 4.56 -11.89
CA ASN A 608 -23.24 4.82 -13.33
C ASN A 608 -24.53 5.48 -13.85
N ASP A 609 -25.69 5.15 -13.27
CA ASP A 609 -26.97 5.80 -13.55
C ASP A 609 -27.01 7.28 -13.08
N LEU A 610 -26.16 7.68 -12.11
CA LEU A 610 -26.03 9.06 -11.62
C LEU A 610 -24.99 9.89 -12.41
N MET A 611 -23.93 9.24 -12.90
CA MET A 611 -22.85 9.82 -13.69
C MET A 611 -22.13 8.70 -14.46
N GLU A 612 -21.95 8.87 -15.76
CA GLU A 612 -21.29 7.88 -16.60
C GLU A 612 -19.84 7.58 -16.14
N GLY A 613 -19.50 6.29 -16.07
CA GLY A 613 -18.20 5.81 -15.57
C GLY A 613 -18.04 5.86 -14.04
N LEU A 614 -19.00 6.43 -13.30
CA LEU A 614 -18.91 6.54 -11.85
C LEU A 614 -19.09 5.18 -11.17
N THR A 615 -18.11 4.84 -10.33
CA THR A 615 -18.07 3.58 -9.58
C THR A 615 -17.52 3.83 -8.17
N ALA A 616 -17.76 2.92 -7.24
CA ALA A 616 -17.39 3.09 -5.82
C ALA A 616 -15.87 3.29 -5.59
N LYS A 617 -15.02 2.92 -6.55
CA LYS A 617 -13.56 3.22 -6.52
C LYS A 617 -13.24 4.70 -6.74
N VAL A 618 -14.06 5.43 -7.51
CA VAL A 618 -13.82 6.84 -7.88
C VAL A 618 -13.85 7.74 -6.64
N PHE A 619 -14.80 7.52 -5.72
CA PHE A 619 -14.89 8.25 -4.45
C PHE A 619 -13.58 8.21 -3.64
N ARG A 620 -12.85 7.08 -3.65
CA ARG A 620 -11.55 6.99 -2.95
C ARG A 620 -10.45 7.80 -3.64
N THR A 621 -10.48 7.91 -4.97
CA THR A 621 -9.54 8.73 -5.76
C THR A 621 -9.86 10.22 -5.59
N PHE A 622 -11.15 10.58 -5.70
CA PHE A 622 -11.66 11.94 -5.49
C PHE A 622 -11.33 12.45 -4.09
N ASN A 623 -11.75 11.74 -3.03
CA ASN A 623 -11.50 12.16 -1.66
C ASN A 623 -9.99 12.26 -1.36
N ALA A 624 -9.19 11.29 -1.82
CA ALA A 624 -7.74 11.35 -1.63
C ALA A 624 -7.10 12.57 -2.33
N SER A 625 -7.46 12.83 -3.59
CA SER A 625 -6.90 13.95 -4.37
C SER A 625 -7.37 15.30 -3.83
N ASN A 626 -8.65 15.44 -3.52
CA ASN A 626 -9.21 16.67 -2.97
C ASN A 626 -8.63 16.99 -1.57
N THR A 627 -8.55 15.99 -0.68
CA THR A 627 -7.89 16.17 0.64
C THR A 627 -6.40 16.49 0.51
N LEU A 628 -5.67 15.96 -0.48
CA LEU A 628 -4.29 16.40 -0.72
C LEU A 628 -4.24 17.90 -1.05
N GLN A 629 -5.08 18.36 -1.97
CA GLN A 629 -5.12 19.76 -2.37
C GLN A 629 -5.44 20.68 -1.19
N GLU A 630 -6.54 20.41 -0.48
CA GLU A 630 -6.96 21.16 0.71
C GLU A 630 -5.87 21.22 1.79
N GLN A 631 -5.17 20.11 2.03
CA GLN A 631 -4.08 20.05 3.00
C GLN A 631 -2.81 20.75 2.51
N LEU A 632 -2.49 20.72 1.21
CA LEU A 632 -1.35 21.46 0.66
C LEU A 632 -1.60 22.98 0.71
N ASP A 633 -2.78 23.45 0.33
CA ASP A 633 -3.14 24.86 0.41
C ASP A 633 -3.27 25.35 1.86
N SER A 634 -3.60 24.47 2.81
CA SER A 634 -3.70 24.82 4.25
C SER A 634 -2.37 24.74 5.02
N LEU A 635 -1.44 23.86 4.64
CA LEU A 635 -0.21 23.58 5.41
C LEU A 635 1.07 24.20 4.82
N THR A 636 1.04 24.74 3.60
CA THR A 636 2.23 25.29 2.93
C THR A 636 2.38 26.79 3.16
N ASP A 637 3.38 27.21 3.93
CA ASP A 637 3.84 28.61 3.94
C ASP A 637 4.75 28.86 2.72
N PRO A 638 4.40 29.81 1.81
CA PRO A 638 5.24 30.17 0.66
C PRO A 638 6.66 30.61 1.03
N ASN A 639 6.86 31.20 2.23
CA ASN A 639 8.13 31.72 2.70
C ASN A 639 9.02 30.66 3.37
N SER A 640 8.45 29.49 3.71
CA SER A 640 9.19 28.42 4.38
C SER A 640 10.24 27.77 3.48
N SER A 641 11.26 27.17 4.09
CA SER A 641 12.35 26.53 3.36
C SER A 641 11.86 25.32 2.55
N VAL A 642 12.60 24.95 1.49
CA VAL A 642 12.30 23.74 0.69
C VAL A 642 12.22 22.48 1.56
N THR A 643 12.96 22.42 2.67
CA THR A 643 12.92 21.31 3.63
C THR A 643 11.60 21.26 4.42
N GLU A 644 11.08 22.41 4.84
CA GLU A 644 9.78 22.52 5.52
C GLU A 644 8.61 22.30 4.56
N LYS A 645 8.68 22.83 3.34
CA LYS A 645 7.70 22.57 2.27
C LYS A 645 7.56 21.06 1.99
N ILE A 646 8.66 20.31 2.00
CA ILE A 646 8.62 18.84 1.87
C ILE A 646 7.95 18.18 3.10
N LEU A 647 8.18 18.68 4.32
CA LEU A 647 7.48 18.19 5.52
C LEU A 647 5.96 18.48 5.46
N ALA A 648 5.56 19.67 5.00
CA ALA A 648 4.16 20.03 4.78
C ALA A 648 3.50 19.10 3.74
N TYR A 649 4.18 18.84 2.62
CA TYR A 649 3.73 17.87 1.62
C TYR A 649 3.58 16.45 2.20
N ASN A 650 4.55 15.98 2.98
CA ASN A 650 4.46 14.67 3.62
C ASN A 650 3.32 14.59 4.64
N ARG A 651 3.05 15.67 5.40
CA ARG A 651 1.89 15.77 6.32
C ARG A 651 0.56 15.77 5.56
N ALA A 652 0.45 16.47 4.44
CA ALA A 652 -0.73 16.44 3.58
C ALA A 652 -1.00 15.01 3.04
N ASN A 653 0.02 14.32 2.54
CA ASN A 653 -0.10 12.92 2.11
C ASN A 653 -0.35 11.96 3.30
N ARG A 654 0.13 12.28 4.51
CA ARG A 654 -0.15 11.51 5.73
C ARG A 654 -1.63 11.58 6.12
N ALA A 655 -2.27 12.75 6.02
CA ALA A 655 -3.71 12.89 6.21
C ALA A 655 -4.50 12.02 5.22
N VAL A 656 -4.12 12.04 3.93
CA VAL A 656 -4.72 11.17 2.90
C VAL A 656 -4.49 9.68 3.19
N ALA A 657 -3.29 9.30 3.64
CA ALA A 657 -2.97 7.92 3.97
C ALA A 657 -3.76 7.41 5.18
N ILE A 658 -4.01 8.26 6.19
CA ILE A 658 -4.91 7.98 7.32
C ILE A 658 -6.34 7.80 6.83
N LEU A 659 -6.88 8.74 6.04
CA LEU A 659 -8.22 8.65 5.44
C LEU A 659 -8.42 7.35 4.64
N CYS A 660 -7.39 6.92 3.90
CA CYS A 660 -7.42 5.70 3.10
C CYS A 660 -7.13 4.40 3.88
N ASN A 661 -6.89 4.48 5.19
CA ASN A 661 -6.37 3.42 6.07
C ASN A 661 -5.14 2.68 5.49
N HIS A 662 -4.16 3.44 4.98
CA HIS A 662 -2.89 2.93 4.46
C HIS A 662 -1.86 2.77 5.59
N GLN A 663 -2.06 1.76 6.43
CA GLN A 663 -1.16 1.40 7.54
C GLN A 663 0.04 0.56 7.08
N ARG A 664 1.10 0.52 7.89
CA ARG A 664 2.19 -0.47 7.89
C ARG A 664 2.59 -0.82 9.32
N ALA A 665 3.13 -2.02 9.54
CA ALA A 665 3.81 -2.34 10.79
C ALA A 665 5.10 -1.52 10.93
N VAL A 666 5.45 -1.15 12.18
CA VAL A 666 6.73 -0.48 12.48
C VAL A 666 7.90 -1.38 12.06
N PRO A 667 8.87 -0.90 11.26
CA PRO A 667 10.02 -1.72 10.85
C PRO A 667 10.82 -2.24 12.05
N LYS A 668 11.24 -3.52 12.03
CA LYS A 668 12.01 -4.16 13.11
C LYS A 668 13.34 -3.42 13.46
N THR A 669 13.85 -2.60 12.55
CA THR A 669 15.06 -1.77 12.70
C THR A 669 14.80 -0.31 13.09
N PHE A 670 13.53 0.12 13.19
CA PHE A 670 13.13 1.54 13.32
C PHE A 670 13.76 2.24 14.54
N ALA A 671 13.63 1.65 15.74
CA ALA A 671 14.16 2.23 16.97
C ALA A 671 15.66 2.50 16.89
N LYS A 672 16.44 1.54 16.37
CA LYS A 672 17.89 1.69 16.13
C LYS A 672 18.20 2.73 15.06
N SER A 673 17.34 2.91 14.04
CA SER A 673 17.51 4.01 13.07
C SER A 673 17.21 5.38 13.68
N MET A 674 16.26 5.49 14.61
CA MET A 674 15.93 6.75 15.29
C MET A 674 17.00 7.12 16.32
N GLU A 675 17.49 6.16 17.11
CA GLU A 675 18.65 6.34 18.00
C GLU A 675 19.88 6.88 17.24
N ASN A 676 20.19 6.29 16.08
CA ASN A 676 21.29 6.73 15.21
C ASN A 676 21.04 8.07 14.49
N LEU A 677 19.80 8.57 14.47
CA LEU A 677 19.46 9.91 13.96
C LEU A 677 19.53 10.95 15.08
N GLN A 678 19.01 10.62 16.26
CA GLN A 678 19.07 11.45 17.46
C GLN A 678 20.53 11.76 17.85
N LYS A 679 21.41 10.74 17.88
CA LYS A 679 22.86 10.94 18.11
C LYS A 679 23.50 11.93 17.12
N LYS A 680 23.05 12.00 15.87
CA LYS A 680 23.54 12.98 14.88
C LYS A 680 22.98 14.38 15.12
N ILE A 681 21.74 14.48 15.59
CA ILE A 681 21.10 15.74 16.00
C ILE A 681 21.87 16.32 17.19
N ASP A 682 22.17 15.51 18.21
CA ASP A 682 22.83 15.97 19.42
C ASP A 682 24.29 16.38 19.17
N THR A 683 25.08 15.60 18.42
CA THR A 683 26.42 16.04 17.96
C THR A 683 26.37 17.30 17.08
N LYS A 684 25.27 17.56 16.37
CA LYS A 684 25.08 18.83 15.64
C LYS A 684 24.73 20.00 16.57
N ARG A 685 23.95 19.77 17.63
CA ARG A 685 23.66 20.77 18.67
C ARG A 685 24.93 21.15 19.43
N GLU A 686 25.76 20.17 19.81
CA GLU A 686 27.09 20.39 20.41
C GLU A 686 27.98 21.27 19.51
N ALA A 687 28.13 20.91 18.24
CA ALA A 687 28.91 21.68 17.27
C ALA A 687 28.37 23.11 17.03
N ILE A 688 27.06 23.32 17.16
CA ILE A 688 26.44 24.66 17.12
C ILE A 688 26.79 25.45 18.38
N GLN A 689 26.72 24.85 19.58
CA GLN A 689 27.07 25.53 20.83
C GLN A 689 28.55 25.97 20.85
N GLU A 690 29.46 25.11 20.38
CA GLU A 690 30.87 25.46 20.22
C GLU A 690 31.07 26.60 19.20
N ALA A 691 30.42 26.52 18.04
CA ALA A 691 30.48 27.55 17.01
C ALA A 691 29.88 28.89 17.49
N GLU A 692 28.79 28.87 18.27
CA GLU A 692 28.21 30.07 18.87
C GLU A 692 29.16 30.71 19.88
N LYS A 693 29.83 29.92 20.72
CA LYS A 693 30.83 30.43 21.68
C LYS A 693 32.00 31.08 20.93
N SER A 694 32.60 30.36 19.97
CA SER A 694 33.68 30.86 19.12
C SER A 694 33.31 32.16 18.39
N TYR A 695 32.11 32.24 17.81
CA TYR A 695 31.59 33.45 17.17
C TYR A 695 31.38 34.60 18.18
N LYS A 696 30.77 34.34 19.34
CA LYS A 696 30.54 35.35 20.39
C LYS A 696 31.86 35.93 20.90
N ASP A 697 32.90 35.13 21.03
CA ASP A 697 34.21 35.58 21.53
C ASP A 697 34.98 36.37 20.47
N LEU A 698 35.05 35.89 19.22
CA LEU A 698 35.61 36.67 18.10
C LEU A 698 34.86 37.99 17.87
N LYS A 699 33.54 38.04 18.09
CA LYS A 699 32.73 39.27 17.98
C LYS A 699 33.00 40.26 19.13
N LYS A 700 33.43 39.79 20.31
CA LYS A 700 33.94 40.67 21.39
C LYS A 700 35.32 41.21 21.03
N GLU A 701 36.21 40.36 20.52
CA GLU A 701 37.57 40.72 20.11
C GLU A 701 37.56 41.76 18.98
N ALA A 702 36.76 41.53 17.93
CA ALA A 702 36.54 42.46 16.83
C ALA A 702 35.97 43.83 17.27
N LYS A 703 35.24 43.88 18.40
CA LYS A 703 34.79 45.14 19.03
C LYS A 703 35.85 45.80 19.91
N LYS A 704 36.70 45.03 20.60
CA LYS A 704 37.75 45.55 21.51
C LYS A 704 39.01 46.03 20.78
N ALA A 705 39.48 45.25 19.82
CA ALA A 705 40.77 45.46 19.16
C ALA A 705 40.69 46.19 17.82
N GLY A 706 39.47 46.46 17.30
CA GLY A 706 39.22 47.09 16.00
C GLY A 706 39.60 46.25 14.76
N SER A 707 40.48 45.25 14.93
CA SER A 707 41.12 44.40 13.93
C SER A 707 40.20 43.91 12.81
N ALA A 708 40.62 44.17 11.57
CA ALA A 708 39.97 43.66 10.37
C ALA A 708 40.01 42.12 10.31
N ALA A 709 41.11 41.50 10.74
CA ALA A 709 41.24 40.05 10.78
C ALA A 709 40.20 39.40 11.73
N ALA A 710 39.98 40.01 12.91
CA ALA A 710 38.96 39.53 13.85
C ALA A 710 37.54 39.67 13.30
N LYS A 711 37.24 40.76 12.56
CA LYS A 711 35.96 40.93 11.85
C LYS A 711 35.75 39.87 10.76
N ILE A 712 36.78 39.59 9.96
CA ILE A 712 36.75 38.55 8.92
C ILE A 712 36.57 37.16 9.53
N ALA A 713 37.28 36.85 10.63
CA ALA A 713 37.15 35.59 11.37
C ALA A 713 35.73 35.41 11.96
N ALA A 714 35.17 36.46 12.56
CA ALA A 714 33.80 36.46 13.05
C ALA A 714 32.77 36.20 11.91
N GLY A 715 32.90 36.88 10.77
CA GLY A 715 32.02 36.67 9.60
C GLY A 715 32.16 35.28 8.98
N LYS A 716 33.37 34.70 8.95
CA LYS A 716 33.59 33.30 8.54
C LYS A 716 32.92 32.32 9.52
N LYS A 717 32.93 32.61 10.83
CA LYS A 717 32.23 31.81 11.86
C LYS A 717 30.71 31.98 11.83
N GLU A 718 30.19 33.15 11.48
CA GLU A 718 28.77 33.42 11.28
C GLU A 718 28.19 32.55 10.15
N LYS A 719 28.86 32.54 8.99
CA LYS A 719 28.52 31.68 7.84
C LYS A 719 28.74 30.18 8.14
N GLN A 720 29.60 29.82 9.10
CA GLN A 720 29.71 28.44 9.60
C GLN A 720 28.50 28.08 10.49
N LEU A 721 28.08 28.99 11.37
CA LEU A 721 26.97 28.78 12.29
C LEU A 721 25.64 28.61 11.55
N GLU A 722 25.36 29.47 10.58
CA GLU A 722 24.19 29.42 9.70
C GLU A 722 24.04 28.04 9.03
N LYS A 723 25.11 27.58 8.36
CA LYS A 723 25.17 26.25 7.72
C LYS A 723 25.04 25.09 8.69
N LEU A 724 25.49 25.24 9.94
CA LEU A 724 25.29 24.23 10.97
C LEU A 724 23.82 24.19 11.44
N LYS A 725 23.18 25.35 11.61
CA LYS A 725 21.76 25.45 11.98
C LYS A 725 20.83 24.90 10.88
N GLU A 726 21.10 25.22 9.62
CA GLU A 726 20.41 24.61 8.46
C GLU A 726 20.53 23.08 8.45
N GLN A 727 21.73 22.55 8.74
CA GLN A 727 21.97 21.11 8.82
C GLN A 727 21.28 20.44 10.02
N LEU A 728 21.21 21.11 11.17
CA LEU A 728 20.46 20.62 12.34
C LEU A 728 18.97 20.57 12.03
N MET A 729 18.39 21.69 11.58
CA MET A 729 16.99 21.83 11.20
C MET A 729 16.56 20.72 10.23
N LYS A 730 17.40 20.42 9.24
CA LYS A 730 17.16 19.32 8.28
C LYS A 730 17.17 17.93 8.90
N LEU A 731 18.00 17.67 9.90
CA LEU A 731 18.01 16.40 10.64
C LEU A 731 16.80 16.29 11.58
N GLU A 732 16.42 17.39 12.24
CA GLU A 732 15.24 17.46 13.11
C GLU A 732 13.95 17.25 12.31
N VAL A 733 13.78 17.92 11.16
CA VAL A 733 12.68 17.66 10.20
C VAL A 733 12.68 16.20 9.74
N GLN A 734 13.85 15.62 9.43
CA GLN A 734 13.95 14.21 9.03
C GLN A 734 13.57 13.24 10.16
N ALA A 735 13.81 13.59 11.43
CA ALA A 735 13.40 12.80 12.58
C ALA A 735 11.88 12.90 12.79
N THR A 736 11.31 14.10 12.73
CA THR A 736 9.86 14.33 12.80
C THR A 736 9.12 13.56 11.70
N ASP A 737 9.55 13.67 10.44
CA ASP A 737 8.94 12.98 9.30
C ASP A 737 8.98 11.44 9.44
N ARG A 738 10.06 10.90 10.01
CA ARG A 738 10.20 9.45 10.26
C ARG A 738 9.34 8.96 11.42
N GLU A 739 9.25 9.72 12.50
CA GLU A 739 8.40 9.37 13.67
C GLU A 739 6.92 9.48 13.33
N GLU A 740 6.51 10.56 12.65
CA GLU A 740 5.13 10.75 12.19
C GLU A 740 4.66 9.62 11.25
N ASN A 741 5.54 9.14 10.36
CA ASN A 741 5.18 8.14 9.35
C ASN A 741 5.54 6.69 9.71
N LYS A 742 5.96 6.38 10.95
CA LYS A 742 6.41 5.02 11.32
C LYS A 742 5.40 3.92 10.99
N GLU A 743 4.11 4.17 11.24
CA GLU A 743 2.98 3.26 11.00
C GLU A 743 2.20 3.54 9.70
N ILE A 744 2.62 4.53 8.89
CA ILE A 744 1.84 5.02 7.73
C ILE A 744 2.56 4.74 6.39
N ALA A 745 1.81 4.24 5.41
CA ALA A 745 2.32 3.80 4.10
C ALA A 745 2.07 4.84 2.99
N LEU A 746 2.81 5.96 3.05
CA LEU A 746 2.69 7.13 2.14
C LEU A 746 2.82 6.83 0.63
N GLY A 747 3.48 5.74 0.24
CA GLY A 747 3.66 5.37 -1.18
C GLY A 747 2.37 4.93 -1.86
N THR A 748 1.45 4.30 -1.13
CA THR A 748 0.24 3.68 -1.69
C THR A 748 -0.76 4.72 -2.20
N SER A 749 -0.96 5.82 -1.47
CA SER A 749 -1.73 7.01 -1.90
C SER A 749 -1.05 7.68 -3.09
N LYS A 750 0.22 8.08 -2.91
CA LYS A 750 1.06 8.85 -3.85
C LYS A 750 1.22 8.24 -5.24
N LEU A 751 1.10 6.92 -5.38
CA LEU A 751 1.22 6.22 -6.68
C LEU A 751 -0.10 6.00 -7.42
N ASN A 752 -1.24 5.96 -6.72
CA ASN A 752 -2.48 5.36 -7.26
C ASN A 752 -3.77 6.18 -7.05
N TYR A 753 -3.85 7.01 -6.00
CA TYR A 753 -5.09 7.70 -5.59
C TYR A 753 -4.98 9.23 -5.63
N LEU A 754 -3.76 9.76 -5.76
CA LEU A 754 -3.46 11.19 -5.82
C LEU A 754 -3.17 11.61 -7.25
N ASP A 755 -3.95 12.55 -7.78
CA ASP A 755 -3.67 13.14 -9.10
C ASP A 755 -2.27 13.79 -9.08
N PRO A 756 -1.32 13.29 -9.88
CA PRO A 756 0.05 13.79 -9.88
C PRO A 756 0.16 15.27 -10.28
N ARG A 757 -0.84 15.81 -10.97
CA ARG A 757 -0.87 17.22 -11.40
C ARG A 757 -1.00 18.18 -10.23
N ILE A 758 -1.67 17.79 -9.14
CA ILE A 758 -1.70 18.56 -7.88
C ILE A 758 -0.27 18.75 -7.35
N SER A 759 0.49 17.65 -7.28
CA SER A 759 1.87 17.65 -6.82
C SER A 759 2.79 18.45 -7.74
N VAL A 760 2.60 18.37 -9.06
CA VAL A 760 3.36 19.13 -10.06
C VAL A 760 3.07 20.63 -9.96
N ALA A 761 1.80 21.01 -9.85
CA ALA A 761 1.37 22.39 -9.68
C ALA A 761 1.93 22.99 -8.39
N TRP A 762 1.79 22.28 -7.26
CA TRP A 762 2.37 22.67 -5.98
C TRP A 762 3.89 22.82 -6.04
N CYS A 763 4.60 21.92 -6.73
CA CYS A 763 6.05 22.05 -6.95
C CYS A 763 6.41 23.32 -7.74
N LYS A 764 5.71 23.56 -8.87
CA LYS A 764 5.91 24.73 -9.74
C LYS A 764 5.53 26.05 -9.05
N LYS A 765 4.54 26.04 -8.15
CA LYS A 765 4.05 27.21 -7.38
C LYS A 765 4.93 27.59 -6.17
N ASN A 766 5.75 26.66 -5.66
CA ASN A 766 6.53 26.84 -4.42
C ASN A 766 8.05 26.74 -4.58
N ASP A 767 8.55 26.68 -5.82
CA ASP A 767 9.96 26.44 -6.19
C ASP A 767 10.56 25.16 -5.58
N VAL A 768 9.75 24.10 -5.46
CA VAL A 768 10.21 22.79 -4.96
C VAL A 768 10.59 21.91 -6.15
N PRO A 769 11.86 21.46 -6.28
CA PRO A 769 12.27 20.61 -7.39
C PRO A 769 11.53 19.27 -7.39
N ILE A 770 10.93 18.91 -8.53
CA ILE A 770 10.02 17.75 -8.64
C ILE A 770 10.70 16.42 -8.26
N GLU A 771 12.02 16.30 -8.39
CA GLU A 771 12.79 15.12 -7.97
C GLU A 771 12.97 14.98 -6.45
N LYS A 772 12.54 15.96 -5.66
CA LYS A 772 12.37 15.85 -4.19
C LYS A 772 11.07 15.14 -3.82
N ILE A 773 10.03 15.29 -4.65
CA ILE A 773 8.72 14.66 -4.43
C ILE A 773 8.65 13.31 -5.14
N TYR A 774 9.02 13.22 -6.42
CA TYR A 774 8.95 11.99 -7.19
C TYR A 774 10.35 11.43 -7.53
N ASN A 775 10.61 10.17 -7.16
CA ASN A 775 11.83 9.45 -7.57
C ASN A 775 11.83 9.20 -9.10
N LYS A 776 12.92 8.65 -9.68
CA LYS A 776 12.99 8.52 -11.15
C LYS A 776 11.81 7.74 -11.72
N THR A 777 11.55 6.53 -11.22
CA THR A 777 10.45 5.67 -11.70
C THR A 777 9.06 6.33 -11.56
N GLN A 778 8.88 7.16 -10.54
CA GLN A 778 7.65 7.95 -10.35
C GLN A 778 7.51 9.08 -11.38
N ARG A 779 8.61 9.77 -11.74
CA ARG A 779 8.60 10.76 -12.83
C ARG A 779 8.41 10.09 -14.19
N ASP A 780 9.08 8.96 -14.43
CA ASP A 780 8.90 8.14 -15.64
C ASP A 780 7.41 7.72 -15.80
N LYS A 781 6.71 7.37 -14.71
CA LYS A 781 5.24 7.13 -14.73
C LYS A 781 4.44 8.42 -15.01
N PHE A 782 4.73 9.50 -14.30
CA PHE A 782 3.92 10.72 -14.28
C PHE A 782 4.39 11.79 -15.26
N GLN A 783 5.16 11.43 -16.29
CA GLN A 783 5.74 12.37 -17.25
C GLN A 783 4.67 13.23 -17.95
N TRP A 784 3.52 12.61 -18.29
CA TRP A 784 2.34 13.30 -18.82
C TRP A 784 1.88 14.48 -17.95
N ALA A 785 1.81 14.26 -16.63
CA ALA A 785 1.39 15.26 -15.66
C ALA A 785 2.46 16.34 -15.42
N ILE A 786 3.74 15.96 -15.45
CA ILE A 786 4.89 16.88 -15.28
C ILE A 786 4.94 17.89 -16.44
N ASP A 787 4.68 17.40 -17.65
CA ASP A 787 4.67 18.18 -18.88
C ASP A 787 3.41 19.07 -18.97
N MET A 788 2.20 18.49 -18.86
CA MET A 788 0.95 19.21 -19.13
C MET A 788 0.50 20.22 -18.06
N ALA A 789 0.85 20.03 -16.78
CA ALA A 789 0.24 20.81 -15.68
C ALA A 789 1.01 22.09 -15.34
N GLY A 790 0.34 23.24 -15.44
CA GLY A 790 0.84 24.53 -14.95
C GLY A 790 0.78 24.68 -13.42
N PRO A 791 1.35 25.77 -12.85
CA PRO A 791 1.23 26.08 -11.42
C PRO A 791 -0.22 26.36 -10.98
N GLU A 792 -1.06 26.83 -11.91
CA GLU A 792 -2.48 27.15 -11.69
C GLU A 792 -3.43 25.94 -11.81
N PHE A 793 -2.92 24.71 -11.93
CA PHE A 793 -3.79 23.54 -12.03
C PHE A 793 -4.54 23.30 -10.71
N VAL A 794 -5.87 23.21 -10.83
CA VAL A 794 -6.80 22.82 -9.77
C VAL A 794 -7.45 21.50 -10.16
N PHE A 795 -7.43 20.53 -9.24
CA PHE A 795 -8.13 19.26 -9.38
C PHE A 795 -9.64 19.49 -9.32
#